data_AF-A0A8C3GIA8-F1
#
_entry.id   AF-A0A8C3GIA8-F1
#
_cell.length_a   1.000
_cell.length_b   1.000
_cell.length_c   1.000
_cell.angle_alpha   90.00
_cell.angle_beta   90.00
_cell.angle_gamma   90.00
#
_symmetry.space_group_name_H-M   'P 1'
#
loop_
_entity.id
_entity.type
_entity.pdbx_description
1 polymer ?
#
loop_
_entity_poly.entity_id
_entity_poly.type
_entity_poly.pdbx_seq_one_letter_code
_entity_poly.pdbx_strand_id
1 'polypeptide(L)'
;MERPGPATHTLGVLLVVVAVVAAGGHRTPRDTLACSQGLACRLLDADVLCGTEPAGPGPGLALVWLRLEPALRCAGPAACSPCLQARLRLAVEPGAPRDGDNTGDMSPSTAASPPHNVSGLLLLSGHTYASSRCVAVEVWAPLASVPPGRRLGSVRFRCFEAPLGSELHVTAYTNARGRRWLSQKQRVPDCSWPAAQAAVPQCQVPRLQVSLGPKAVLVEVRAAAVGLNYTLRLYHNHSHGAGGSGRTVMASGPMNYSLPLEEVLPCLCLQVWLEIQDPLRATLCPFSHDTAAWERLWAQTRLVLHDTGQALACSISAPCDLPAELVPCWSPAPGAPCQALPDLQHPVTGQGPQEFRALQLHPNLCVQVRSGGQVRLMQCLQDRALPGHVDDLLLMEPGGNASLCALERGNCTPLAGFTATGSGRPGLLEQQLQEDVASGQCVQLWRPDNSSGIVLWACPMHKYLRTRWALAWMGLLLCAACILLLLLLKKEDLKGWLKSLRAGYGNEAPLRGRRMLLLHAAEPAAERAACALAAALRPLGMAVVAAPGGGGGAAAWGTLPWLHAQHRRALRAGDTILILLSPAAEAAARRWDTADGAVPGSPEAASTPDPRHAPVPAVSPCDAFAAALSCAVPVLAAGAGRYVVARLEATVAAVPPVLRAAPAFALPSQAGRLLRALAGRRSPGLRPLEAALRRRLRGALGE
;
A
#
# COMPACT_ATOMS: atom_id res chain seq x y z
N MET A 1 9.60 -48.72 34.93
CA MET A 1 10.64 -49.04 35.92
C MET A 1 11.13 -47.72 36.48
N GLU A 2 11.01 -47.36 37.74
CA GLU A 2 10.41 -47.92 38.96
C GLU A 2 10.43 -46.73 39.95
N ARG A 3 9.32 -46.49 40.65
CA ARG A 3 9.36 -46.00 42.05
C ARG A 3 9.48 -47.26 42.95
N PRO A 4 9.65 -47.24 44.31
CA PRO A 4 9.58 -46.12 45.30
C PRO A 4 10.53 -46.19 46.55
N GLY A 5 10.60 -45.08 47.33
CA GLY A 5 10.65 -44.95 48.83
C GLY A 5 11.80 -45.57 49.67
N PRO A 6 11.87 -45.36 51.02
CA PRO A 6 11.04 -44.51 51.90
C PRO A 6 11.79 -43.68 53.00
N ALA A 7 11.01 -42.75 53.59
CA ALA A 7 10.98 -42.17 54.96
C ALA A 7 12.17 -42.23 55.94
N THR A 8 12.46 -41.07 56.55
CA THR A 8 12.70 -40.95 58.02
C THR A 8 12.19 -39.61 58.55
N HIS A 9 11.34 -39.67 59.56
CA HIS A 9 10.86 -38.57 60.39
C HIS A 9 11.94 -38.06 61.36
N THR A 10 12.06 -36.75 61.51
CA THR A 10 12.57 -36.13 62.74
C THR A 10 11.76 -34.88 63.05
N LEU A 11 10.98 -34.95 64.13
CA LEU A 11 10.36 -33.81 64.80
C LEU A 11 11.44 -32.87 65.35
N GLY A 12 11.36 -31.60 64.97
CA GLY A 12 12.08 -30.50 65.61
C GLY A 12 11.13 -29.33 65.75
N VAL A 13 10.50 -29.23 66.91
CA VAL A 13 9.63 -28.12 67.31
C VAL A 13 10.49 -26.96 67.80
N LEU A 14 10.13 -25.74 67.36
CA LEU A 14 10.05 -24.47 68.11
C LEU A 14 10.72 -23.25 67.43
N LEU A 15 10.01 -22.12 67.56
CA LEU A 15 10.38 -20.71 67.32
C LEU A 15 10.20 -20.15 65.91
N VAL A 16 8.93 -20.03 65.49
CA VAL A 16 8.51 -18.95 64.58
C VAL A 16 8.38 -17.67 65.41
N VAL A 17 9.35 -16.78 65.29
CA VAL A 17 9.22 -15.37 65.67
C VAL A 17 8.26 -14.73 64.68
N VAL A 18 7.01 -14.51 65.09
CA VAL A 18 6.07 -13.67 64.34
C VAL A 18 6.50 -12.23 64.54
N ALA A 19 7.32 -11.73 63.61
CA ALA A 19 7.49 -10.30 63.42
C ALA A 19 6.15 -9.75 62.89
N VAL A 20 5.36 -9.14 63.78
CA VAL A 20 4.24 -8.29 63.40
C VAL A 20 4.81 -7.07 62.68
N VAL A 21 4.99 -7.19 61.37
CA VAL A 21 5.09 -6.02 60.50
C VAL A 21 3.73 -5.36 60.59
N ALA A 22 3.69 -4.22 61.28
CA ALA A 22 2.56 -3.31 61.25
C ALA A 22 2.35 -2.89 59.79
N ALA A 23 1.50 -3.63 59.09
CA ALA A 23 0.92 -3.19 57.83
C ALA A 23 0.23 -1.86 58.13
N GLY A 24 0.83 -0.78 57.62
CA GLY A 24 0.22 0.54 57.63
C GLY A 24 -1.14 0.42 56.97
N GLY A 25 -2.19 0.37 57.80
CA GLY A 25 -3.55 0.28 57.32
C GLY A 25 -3.80 1.42 56.36
N HIS A 26 -4.16 1.08 55.11
CA HIS A 26 -4.84 2.01 54.24
C HIS A 26 -6.06 2.53 55.00
N ARG A 27 -5.94 3.75 55.52
CA ARG A 27 -7.06 4.51 56.09
C ARG A 27 -8.09 4.62 54.97
N THR A 28 -9.16 3.85 55.06
CA THR A 28 -10.36 4.14 54.27
C THR A 28 -10.73 5.61 54.58
N PRO A 29 -10.83 6.48 53.56
CA PRO A 29 -11.21 7.87 53.82
C PRO A 29 -12.58 7.82 54.49
N ARG A 30 -12.68 8.24 55.76
CA ARG A 30 -13.93 8.14 56.53
C ARG A 30 -15.04 8.94 55.84
N ASP A 31 -16.27 8.41 55.84
CA ASP A 31 -17.42 9.21 55.43
C ASP A 31 -17.51 10.45 56.31
N THR A 32 -17.63 11.60 55.65
CA THR A 32 -17.64 12.89 56.34
C THR A 32 -19.00 13.55 56.20
N LEU A 33 -19.52 13.99 57.33
CA LEU A 33 -20.76 14.73 57.48
C LEU A 33 -20.43 16.17 57.89
N ALA A 34 -21.10 17.15 57.29
CA ALA A 34 -20.94 18.56 57.66
C ALA A 34 -22.31 19.19 57.92
N CYS A 35 -22.41 19.95 59.00
CA CYS A 35 -23.65 20.66 59.38
C CYS A 35 -23.39 22.15 59.53
N SER A 36 -24.42 22.95 59.24
CA SER A 36 -24.35 24.41 59.37
C SER A 36 -24.20 24.84 60.83
N GLN A 37 -23.68 26.05 61.05
CA GLN A 37 -23.59 26.65 62.38
C GLN A 37 -24.96 26.63 63.08
N GLY A 38 -25.01 26.13 64.31
CA GLY A 38 -26.25 25.94 65.08
C GLY A 38 -26.92 24.57 64.93
N LEU A 39 -26.41 23.66 64.09
CA LEU A 39 -26.84 22.26 64.03
C LEU A 39 -25.66 21.34 64.37
N ALA A 40 -25.88 20.40 65.29
CA ALA A 40 -24.95 19.32 65.55
C ALA A 40 -25.44 18.05 64.85
N CYS A 41 -24.56 17.32 64.17
CA CYS A 41 -24.93 16.08 63.51
C CYS A 41 -23.89 15.00 63.71
N ARG A 42 -24.36 13.76 63.79
CA ARG A 42 -23.54 12.57 63.99
C ARG A 42 -23.90 11.52 62.94
N LEU A 43 -22.88 10.97 62.29
CA LEU A 43 -23.04 9.79 61.46
C LEU A 43 -23.20 8.58 62.39
N LEU A 44 -24.36 7.91 62.33
CA LEU A 44 -24.62 6.73 63.15
C LEU A 44 -24.05 5.48 62.49
N ASP A 45 -24.43 5.26 61.23
CA ASP A 45 -23.99 4.14 60.43
C ASP A 45 -24.03 4.52 58.94
N ALA A 46 -23.07 4.01 58.17
CA ALA A 46 -22.86 4.36 56.78
C ALA A 46 -23.42 3.31 55.80
N ASP A 47 -23.81 2.12 56.27
CA ASP A 47 -24.29 1.01 55.44
C ASP A 47 -25.48 0.26 56.10
N VAL A 48 -26.55 1.00 56.41
CA VAL A 48 -27.80 0.46 56.96
C VAL A 48 -28.59 -0.27 55.86
N LEU A 49 -29.51 -1.17 56.22
CA LEU A 49 -30.42 -1.80 55.27
C LEU A 49 -31.35 -0.76 54.62
N CYS A 50 -31.29 -0.67 53.29
CA CYS A 50 -32.15 0.19 52.49
C CYS A 50 -33.60 -0.29 52.58
N GLY A 51 -34.47 0.50 53.24
CA GLY A 51 -35.89 0.18 53.41
C GLY A 51 -36.37 0.09 54.86
N THR A 52 -35.48 0.18 55.85
CA THR A 52 -35.91 0.33 57.25
C THR A 52 -36.37 1.77 57.48
N GLU A 53 -37.68 2.02 57.41
CA GLU A 53 -38.23 3.29 57.89
C GLU A 53 -37.93 3.44 59.40
N PRO A 54 -37.55 4.63 59.87
CA PRO A 54 -37.27 4.85 61.28
C PRO A 54 -38.53 4.59 62.12
N ALA A 55 -38.39 3.81 63.20
CA ALA A 55 -39.50 3.44 64.07
C ALA A 55 -39.99 4.64 64.90
N GLY A 56 -41.24 5.04 64.66
CA GLY A 56 -42.00 5.96 65.51
C GLY A 56 -41.79 7.46 65.23
N PRO A 57 -42.83 8.30 65.41
CA PRO A 57 -42.73 9.74 65.18
C PRO A 57 -41.89 10.42 66.28
N GLY A 58 -40.70 10.89 65.91
CA GLY A 58 -39.88 11.76 66.76
C GLY A 58 -40.26 13.24 66.59
N PRO A 59 -39.97 14.11 67.58
CA PRO A 59 -40.24 15.53 67.43
C PRO A 59 -39.30 16.17 66.40
N GLY A 60 -39.87 16.75 65.34
CA GLY A 60 -39.58 18.16 65.05
C GLY A 60 -38.70 18.54 63.87
N LEU A 61 -38.11 17.63 63.07
CA LEU A 61 -37.32 18.02 61.88
C LEU A 61 -37.95 17.53 60.58
N ALA A 62 -38.45 18.47 59.78
CA ALA A 62 -38.93 18.23 58.42
C ALA A 62 -37.86 18.52 57.36
N LEU A 63 -37.84 17.69 56.31
CA LEU A 63 -37.07 17.92 55.09
C LEU A 63 -37.73 18.98 54.21
N VAL A 64 -36.98 20.02 53.86
CA VAL A 64 -37.47 21.13 53.01
C VAL A 64 -37.05 20.94 51.55
N TRP A 65 -35.79 20.56 51.33
CA TRP A 65 -35.23 20.36 49.99
C TRP A 65 -34.06 19.35 50.05
N LEU A 66 -33.82 18.69 48.92
CA LEU A 66 -32.67 17.83 48.66
C LEU A 66 -32.01 18.35 47.38
N ARG A 67 -30.71 18.62 47.45
CA ARG A 67 -29.89 18.99 46.29
C ARG A 67 -28.67 18.09 46.21
N LEU A 68 -28.48 17.50 45.05
CA LEU A 68 -27.30 16.73 44.71
C LEU A 68 -26.30 17.61 43.94
N GLU A 69 -25.02 17.52 44.28
CA GLU A 69 -23.92 18.27 43.67
C GLU A 69 -22.77 17.31 43.34
N PRO A 70 -22.15 17.40 42.14
CA PRO A 70 -20.99 16.58 41.81
C PRO A 70 -19.79 16.86 42.70
N ALA A 71 -19.15 15.80 43.16
CA ALA A 71 -17.94 15.85 43.97
C ALA A 71 -16.99 14.70 43.62
N LEU A 72 -15.74 14.81 44.09
CA LEU A 72 -14.73 13.76 43.98
C LEU A 72 -14.31 13.36 45.39
N ARG A 73 -14.24 12.05 45.65
CA ARG A 73 -13.66 11.49 46.88
C ARG A 73 -12.31 10.90 46.56
N CYS A 74 -11.27 11.57 47.05
CA CYS A 74 -9.89 11.15 46.85
C CYS A 74 -9.31 10.56 48.13
N ALA A 75 -8.84 9.32 48.07
CA ALA A 75 -8.02 8.71 49.13
C ALA A 75 -6.54 9.13 49.01
N GLY A 76 -6.15 9.67 47.85
CA GLY A 76 -4.80 10.16 47.51
C GLY A 76 -4.81 10.80 46.11
N PRO A 77 -3.64 11.18 45.55
CA PRO A 77 -3.55 11.88 44.26
C PRO A 77 -3.99 11.05 43.05
N ALA A 78 -4.00 9.71 43.15
CA ALA A 78 -4.32 8.81 42.04
C ALA A 78 -5.55 7.90 42.32
N ALA A 79 -6.25 8.11 43.44
CA ALA A 79 -7.35 7.25 43.89
C ALA A 79 -8.58 8.10 44.21
N CYS A 80 -9.16 8.71 43.18
CA CYS A 80 -10.37 9.50 43.27
C CYS A 80 -11.55 8.77 42.62
N SER A 81 -12.66 8.65 43.36
CA SER A 81 -13.95 8.18 42.83
C SER A 81 -14.92 9.35 42.67
N PRO A 82 -15.70 9.40 41.57
CA PRO A 82 -16.75 10.38 41.40
C PRO A 82 -17.95 10.02 42.28
N CYS A 83 -18.61 11.05 42.80
CA CYS A 83 -19.79 10.87 43.62
C CYS A 83 -20.70 12.09 43.61
N LEU A 84 -21.89 11.90 44.17
CA LEU A 84 -22.84 12.97 44.40
C LEU A 84 -22.89 13.31 45.89
N GLN A 85 -22.63 14.57 46.19
CA GLN A 85 -22.78 15.17 47.50
C GLN A 85 -24.25 15.52 47.73
N ALA A 86 -24.84 15.00 48.81
CA ALA A 86 -26.21 15.30 49.17
C ALA A 86 -26.28 16.46 50.17
N ARG A 87 -26.93 17.55 49.77
CA ARG A 87 -27.18 18.71 50.60
C ARG A 87 -28.67 18.81 50.92
N LEU A 88 -28.99 18.69 52.19
CA LEU A 88 -30.35 18.73 52.71
C LEU A 88 -30.54 19.99 53.54
N ARG A 89 -31.72 20.62 53.50
CA ARG A 89 -32.12 21.61 54.53
C ARG A 89 -33.27 21.07 55.34
N LEU A 90 -33.19 21.40 56.62
CA LEU A 90 -34.13 21.00 57.65
C LEU A 90 -34.88 22.23 58.17
N ALA A 91 -36.13 22.03 58.55
CA ALA A 91 -36.97 23.01 59.22
C ALA A 91 -37.73 22.37 60.38
N VAL A 92 -38.24 23.18 61.29
CA VAL A 92 -39.09 22.71 62.38
C VAL A 92 -40.49 22.38 61.84
N GLU A 93 -41.02 21.18 62.13
CA GLU A 93 -42.41 20.84 61.77
C GLU A 93 -43.42 21.77 62.48
N PRO A 94 -44.45 22.27 61.77
CA PRO A 94 -45.56 22.97 62.39
C PRO A 94 -46.39 21.97 63.23
N GLY A 95 -46.45 22.17 64.54
CA GLY A 95 -47.19 21.30 65.48
C GLY A 95 -46.34 20.50 66.47
N ALA A 96 -45.05 20.82 66.62
CA ALA A 96 -44.28 20.34 67.78
C ALA A 96 -45.01 20.77 69.09
N PRO A 97 -45.19 19.88 70.08
CA PRO A 97 -46.00 20.18 71.25
C PRO A 97 -45.44 21.41 71.97
N ARG A 98 -46.27 22.45 72.08
CA ARG A 98 -46.14 23.48 73.10
C ARG A 98 -46.92 22.94 74.30
N ASP A 99 -46.23 22.33 75.26
CA ASP A 99 -46.89 22.05 76.54
C ASP A 99 -47.10 23.38 77.25
N GLY A 100 -48.35 23.81 77.34
CA GLY A 100 -48.73 25.07 77.96
C GLY A 100 -50.14 25.56 77.69
N ASP A 101 -51.06 24.70 77.23
CA ASP A 101 -52.48 25.06 77.19
C ASP A 101 -53.31 23.91 77.79
N ASN A 102 -53.08 23.66 79.07
CA ASN A 102 -54.04 23.01 79.94
C ASN A 102 -54.21 23.88 81.17
N THR A 103 -55.32 24.60 81.18
CA THR A 103 -55.96 25.16 82.38
C THR A 103 -56.14 24.07 83.43
N GLY A 104 -55.68 24.32 84.66
CA GLY A 104 -56.13 23.57 85.84
C GLY A 104 -55.01 23.06 86.75
N ASP A 105 -54.85 23.80 87.83
CA ASP A 105 -54.48 23.34 89.17
C ASP A 105 -53.00 23.19 89.61
N MET A 106 -52.84 23.56 90.88
CA MET A 106 -51.63 23.95 91.60
C MET A 106 -50.74 22.77 92.01
N SER A 107 -49.42 22.89 91.80
CA SER A 107 -48.36 22.41 92.71
C SER A 107 -46.99 22.94 92.27
N PRO A 108 -46.16 23.51 93.17
CA PRO A 108 -44.82 23.96 92.82
C PRO A 108 -43.84 22.80 93.04
N SER A 109 -43.25 22.28 91.97
CA SER A 109 -42.02 21.50 92.09
C SER A 109 -40.94 22.12 91.22
N THR A 110 -39.96 22.67 91.92
CA THR A 110 -38.75 23.31 91.40
C THR A 110 -37.88 22.24 90.76
N ALA A 111 -37.95 22.08 89.45
CA ALA A 111 -36.96 21.39 88.66
C ALA A 111 -36.71 22.19 87.40
N ALA A 112 -35.54 22.85 87.33
CA ALA A 112 -35.07 23.51 86.13
C ALA A 112 -34.98 22.46 85.00
N SER A 113 -35.87 22.55 84.02
CA SER A 113 -35.84 21.73 82.82
C SER A 113 -34.57 22.05 82.01
N PRO A 114 -33.86 21.03 81.49
CA PRO A 114 -32.72 21.28 80.61
C PRO A 114 -33.21 21.93 79.31
N PRO A 115 -32.37 22.72 78.61
CA PRO A 115 -32.75 23.36 77.36
C PRO A 115 -33.22 22.28 76.37
N HIS A 116 -34.44 22.44 75.86
CA HIS A 116 -35.04 21.51 74.91
C HIS A 116 -34.15 21.41 73.66
N ASN A 117 -33.66 20.22 73.35
CA ASN A 117 -32.97 19.94 72.09
C ASN A 117 -33.91 19.11 71.22
N VAL A 118 -34.17 19.59 70.00
CA VAL A 118 -34.94 18.82 69.02
C VAL A 118 -34.00 17.89 68.28
N SER A 119 -34.34 16.60 68.27
CA SER A 119 -33.55 15.52 67.67
C SER A 119 -34.31 14.85 66.55
N GLY A 120 -33.68 14.65 65.40
CA GLY A 120 -34.26 13.91 64.28
C GLY A 120 -33.29 12.90 63.70
N LEU A 121 -33.83 11.75 63.30
CA LEU A 121 -33.11 10.71 62.57
C LEU A 121 -33.37 10.91 61.07
N LEU A 122 -32.28 11.08 60.32
CA LEU A 122 -32.26 11.25 58.87
C LEU A 122 -31.66 10.00 58.23
N LEU A 123 -32.43 9.32 57.38
CA LEU A 123 -31.95 8.20 56.59
C LEU A 123 -31.80 8.66 55.13
N LEU A 124 -30.61 8.47 54.56
CA LEU A 124 -30.33 8.76 53.15
C LEU A 124 -30.07 7.46 52.41
N SER A 125 -30.71 7.25 51.27
CA SER A 125 -30.50 6.06 50.46
C SER A 125 -30.21 6.41 49.01
N GLY A 126 -29.02 6.03 48.54
CA GLY A 126 -28.58 6.17 47.16
C GLY A 126 -28.68 4.84 46.43
N HIS A 127 -29.32 4.83 45.27
CA HIS A 127 -29.51 3.66 44.43
C HIS A 127 -29.01 3.95 43.02
N THR A 128 -28.14 3.08 42.50
CA THR A 128 -27.79 2.98 41.08
C THR A 128 -28.40 1.69 40.51
N TYR A 129 -28.19 1.42 39.22
CA TYR A 129 -28.60 0.14 38.63
C TYR A 129 -27.88 -1.07 39.22
N ALA A 130 -26.64 -0.90 39.69
CA ALA A 130 -25.77 -2.00 40.12
C ALA A 130 -25.46 -2.01 41.63
N SER A 131 -25.81 -0.95 42.37
CA SER A 131 -25.49 -0.82 43.79
C SER A 131 -26.51 0.04 44.53
N SER A 132 -26.72 -0.26 45.81
CA SER A 132 -27.49 0.57 46.74
C SER A 132 -26.69 0.81 48.01
N ARG A 133 -26.82 2.01 48.60
CA ARG A 133 -26.12 2.40 49.81
C ARG A 133 -27.01 3.28 50.68
N CYS A 134 -27.09 2.99 51.97
CA CYS A 134 -27.96 3.69 52.90
C CYS A 134 -27.24 4.14 54.17
N VAL A 135 -27.47 5.39 54.57
CA VAL A 135 -26.72 6.09 55.60
C VAL A 135 -27.68 6.67 56.62
N ALA A 136 -27.45 6.39 57.91
CA ALA A 136 -28.23 6.95 59.01
C ALA A 136 -27.45 8.09 59.70
N VAL A 137 -28.12 9.22 59.84
CA VAL A 137 -27.57 10.46 60.40
C VAL A 137 -28.49 10.96 61.50
N GLU A 138 -27.92 11.23 62.66
CA GLU A 138 -28.61 11.87 63.77
C GLU A 138 -28.33 13.37 63.78
N VAL A 139 -29.37 14.18 63.93
CA VAL A 139 -29.28 15.64 63.88
C VAL A 139 -29.94 16.25 65.10
N TRP A 140 -29.24 17.21 65.72
CA TRP A 140 -29.65 17.92 66.93
C TRP A 140 -29.64 19.43 66.69
N ALA A 141 -30.69 20.10 67.16
CA ALA A 141 -30.80 21.56 67.13
C ALA A 141 -31.12 22.10 68.55
N PRO A 142 -30.33 23.07 69.07
CA PRO A 142 -30.66 23.76 70.31
C PRO A 142 -31.85 24.71 70.07
N LEU A 143 -32.95 24.54 70.82
CA LEU A 143 -34.16 25.34 70.66
C LEU A 143 -34.02 26.69 71.39
N ALA A 144 -33.44 27.69 70.72
CA ALA A 144 -33.66 29.09 71.10
C ALA A 144 -34.94 29.57 70.38
N SER A 145 -36.12 29.25 70.93
CA SER A 145 -37.43 29.83 70.54
C SER A 145 -37.59 30.09 69.03
N VAL A 146 -37.33 29.09 68.19
CA VAL A 146 -37.47 29.21 66.73
C VAL A 146 -38.94 28.97 66.35
N PRO A 147 -39.62 29.90 65.68
CA PRO A 147 -41.01 29.71 65.30
C PRO A 147 -41.16 28.54 64.31
N PRO A 148 -42.27 27.78 64.38
CA PRO A 148 -42.56 26.68 63.46
C PRO A 148 -42.53 27.16 62.00
N GLY A 149 -41.97 26.35 61.10
CA GLY A 149 -41.79 26.70 59.69
C GLY A 149 -40.54 27.52 59.35
N ARG A 150 -39.73 27.93 60.34
CA ARG A 150 -38.45 28.61 60.08
C ARG A 150 -37.34 27.59 59.74
N ARG A 151 -36.51 27.94 58.75
CA ARG A 151 -35.37 27.14 58.27
C ARG A 151 -34.29 27.05 59.35
N LEU A 152 -33.92 25.84 59.77
CA LEU A 152 -32.93 25.61 60.84
C LEU A 152 -31.50 25.60 60.32
N GLY A 153 -31.27 24.95 59.17
CA GLY A 153 -29.92 24.82 58.62
C GLY A 153 -29.80 23.74 57.56
N SER A 154 -28.57 23.36 57.22
CA SER A 154 -28.29 22.33 56.21
C SER A 154 -27.35 21.24 56.70
N VAL A 155 -27.70 20.01 56.36
CA VAL A 155 -26.87 18.81 56.53
C VAL A 155 -26.28 18.46 55.17
N ARG A 156 -24.99 18.13 55.15
CA ARG A 156 -24.25 17.76 53.94
C ARG A 156 -23.57 16.43 54.14
N PHE A 157 -24.02 15.43 53.41
CA PHE A 157 -23.36 14.13 53.31
C PHE A 157 -22.43 14.15 52.10
N ARG A 158 -21.13 13.87 52.32
CA ARG A 158 -20.12 14.23 51.31
C ARG A 158 -20.20 13.42 50.01
N CYS A 159 -20.55 12.14 50.03
CA CYS A 159 -20.28 11.30 48.86
C CYS A 159 -21.11 10.01 48.78
N PHE A 160 -22.04 9.94 47.82
CA PHE A 160 -22.58 8.70 47.28
C PHE A 160 -21.80 8.29 46.03
N GLU A 161 -20.91 7.32 46.18
CA GLU A 161 -20.04 6.84 45.10
C GLU A 161 -20.85 6.12 44.02
N ALA A 162 -20.61 6.49 42.77
CA ALA A 162 -21.30 5.92 41.63
C ALA A 162 -20.42 6.05 40.37
N PRO A 163 -20.52 5.12 39.40
CA PRO A 163 -19.72 5.15 38.17
C PRO A 163 -19.95 6.43 37.36
N LEU A 164 -18.94 6.84 36.59
CA LEU A 164 -19.04 7.96 35.64
C LEU A 164 -20.23 7.79 34.69
N GLY A 165 -21.01 8.85 34.46
CA GLY A 165 -22.16 8.81 33.54
C GLY A 165 -23.37 8.00 34.01
N SER A 166 -23.32 7.37 35.19
CA SER A 166 -24.44 6.62 35.76
C SER A 166 -25.52 7.54 36.34
N GLU A 167 -26.76 7.08 36.40
CA GLU A 167 -27.85 7.78 37.08
C GLU A 167 -27.95 7.30 38.53
N LEU A 168 -27.84 8.23 39.47
CA LEU A 168 -28.02 7.95 40.90
C LEU A 168 -29.36 8.51 41.36
N HIS A 169 -30.12 7.68 42.05
CA HIS A 169 -31.35 8.06 42.73
C HIS A 169 -31.12 8.17 44.23
N VAL A 170 -31.21 9.38 44.78
CA VAL A 170 -31.06 9.60 46.23
C VAL A 170 -32.40 9.96 46.83
N THR A 171 -32.79 9.20 47.84
CA THR A 171 -33.98 9.45 48.67
C THR A 171 -33.56 9.78 50.09
N ALA A 172 -34.31 10.68 50.73
CA ALA A 172 -34.06 11.14 52.09
C ALA A 172 -35.35 11.01 52.92
N TYR A 173 -35.24 10.33 54.06
CA TYR A 173 -36.32 10.08 55.00
C TYR A 173 -36.01 10.74 56.34
N THR A 174 -37.05 11.20 57.03
CA THR A 174 -36.96 11.66 58.43
C THR A 174 -38.02 10.96 59.27
N ASN A 175 -37.78 10.87 60.57
CA ASN A 175 -38.74 10.34 61.55
C ASN A 175 -39.86 11.34 61.91
N ALA A 176 -40.21 12.27 61.00
CA ALA A 176 -41.22 13.29 61.19
C ALA A 176 -42.66 12.72 61.06
N ARG A 177 -43.64 13.34 61.75
CA ARG A 177 -45.02 12.82 61.84
C ARG A 177 -45.72 12.75 60.48
N GLY A 178 -45.37 13.65 59.56
CA GLY A 178 -45.98 13.75 58.23
C GLY A 178 -45.43 12.82 57.16
N ARG A 179 -44.50 11.89 57.48
CA ARG A 179 -43.85 10.94 56.53
C ARG A 179 -43.54 11.56 55.17
N ARG A 180 -42.92 12.74 55.13
CA ARG A 180 -42.55 13.40 53.87
C ARG A 180 -41.11 13.04 53.52
N TRP A 181 -40.91 12.30 52.44
CA TRP A 181 -39.59 12.02 51.88
C TRP A 181 -39.28 12.94 50.70
N LEU A 182 -38.01 13.18 50.47
CA LEU A 182 -37.53 13.86 49.27
C LEU A 182 -36.75 12.89 48.42
N SER A 183 -36.89 13.04 47.11
CA SER A 183 -36.26 12.17 46.13
C SER A 183 -35.70 13.01 44.99
N GLN A 184 -34.46 12.74 44.61
CA GLN A 184 -33.81 13.40 43.49
C GLN A 184 -33.01 12.39 42.66
N LYS A 185 -33.17 12.47 41.34
CA LYS A 185 -32.32 11.77 40.38
C LYS A 185 -31.30 12.74 39.82
N GLN A 186 -30.04 12.31 39.74
CA GLN A 186 -29.00 13.06 39.06
C GLN A 186 -28.00 12.12 38.41
N ARG A 187 -27.55 12.50 37.20
CA ARG A 187 -26.48 11.82 36.50
C ARG A 187 -25.13 12.24 37.05
N VAL A 188 -24.28 11.28 37.37
CA VAL A 188 -22.88 11.52 37.69
C VAL A 188 -22.19 12.04 36.43
N PRO A 189 -21.41 13.13 36.50
CA PRO A 189 -20.69 13.62 35.32
C PRO A 189 -19.81 12.54 34.71
N ASP A 190 -19.71 12.57 33.37
CA ASP A 190 -18.79 11.71 32.64
C ASP A 190 -17.39 12.34 32.58
N CYS A 191 -16.48 11.73 31.82
CA CYS A 191 -15.13 12.26 31.62
C CYS A 191 -15.08 13.57 30.82
N SER A 192 -16.20 14.19 30.44
CA SER A 192 -16.20 15.57 29.95
C SER A 192 -16.00 16.59 31.08
N TRP A 193 -16.21 16.20 32.34
CA TRP A 193 -16.05 17.08 33.50
C TRP A 193 -14.56 17.34 33.82
N PRO A 194 -14.08 18.60 33.83
CA PRO A 194 -12.66 18.91 34.00
C PRO A 194 -12.05 18.38 35.31
N ALA A 195 -12.81 18.35 36.40
CA ALA A 195 -12.33 17.81 37.67
C ALA A 195 -12.10 16.30 37.59
N ALA A 196 -12.98 15.56 36.89
CA ALA A 196 -12.79 14.13 36.67
C ALA A 196 -11.59 13.85 35.76
N GLN A 197 -11.37 14.65 34.71
CA GLN A 197 -10.19 14.53 33.83
C GLN A 197 -8.88 14.71 34.60
N ALA A 198 -8.85 15.61 35.59
CA ALA A 198 -7.64 15.89 36.37
C ALA A 198 -7.33 14.80 37.41
N ALA A 199 -8.34 14.15 37.99
CA ALA A 199 -8.18 13.36 39.22
C ALA A 199 -8.60 11.88 39.11
N VAL A 200 -9.41 11.52 38.12
CA VAL A 200 -9.93 10.15 37.97
C VAL A 200 -9.10 9.41 36.90
N PRO A 201 -8.40 8.31 37.24
CA PRO A 201 -7.54 7.58 36.30
C PRO A 201 -8.26 7.13 35.02
N GLN A 202 -9.52 6.70 35.13
CA GLN A 202 -10.36 6.29 33.98
C GLN A 202 -10.56 7.41 32.95
N CYS A 203 -10.51 8.68 33.37
CA CYS A 203 -10.67 9.84 32.50
C CYS A 203 -9.34 10.39 31.97
N GLN A 204 -8.20 9.91 32.47
CA GLN A 204 -6.86 10.35 32.06
C GLN A 204 -6.40 9.61 30.81
N VAL A 205 -7.16 9.73 29.72
CA VAL A 205 -6.85 9.04 28.46
C VAL A 205 -5.60 9.67 27.81
N PRO A 206 -4.56 8.87 27.49
CA PRO A 206 -3.37 9.39 26.82
C PRO A 206 -3.71 10.03 25.47
N ARG A 207 -3.04 11.14 25.15
CA ARG A 207 -3.25 11.84 23.88
C ARG A 207 -2.23 11.38 22.85
N LEU A 208 -2.69 11.04 21.66
CA LEU A 208 -1.82 10.71 20.54
C LEU A 208 -1.47 11.95 19.74
N GLN A 209 -0.19 12.16 19.48
CA GLN A 209 0.30 13.12 18.52
C GLN A 209 1.14 12.42 17.46
N VAL A 210 0.95 12.83 16.21
CA VAL A 210 1.61 12.21 15.06
C VAL A 210 2.37 13.28 14.32
N SER A 211 3.67 13.05 14.12
CA SER A 211 4.54 13.96 13.41
C SER A 211 5.21 13.25 12.23
N LEU A 212 5.19 13.89 11.07
CA LEU A 212 5.76 13.36 9.84
C LEU A 212 7.26 13.62 9.83
N GLY A 213 8.06 12.56 9.95
CA GLY A 213 9.50 12.61 9.71
C GLY A 213 9.84 12.25 8.25
N PRO A 214 11.07 12.53 7.80
CA PRO A 214 11.49 12.32 6.41
C PRO A 214 11.56 10.84 5.98
N LYS A 215 11.73 9.90 6.93
CA LYS A 215 11.84 8.45 6.65
C LYS A 215 10.82 7.59 7.41
N ALA A 216 10.23 8.13 8.46
CA ALA A 216 9.31 7.43 9.35
C ALA A 216 8.35 8.44 9.97
N VAL A 217 7.16 7.98 10.31
CA VAL A 217 6.20 8.77 11.09
C VAL A 217 6.42 8.50 12.56
N LEU A 218 6.54 9.56 13.37
CA LEU A 218 6.71 9.43 14.80
C LEU A 218 5.35 9.61 15.48
N VAL A 219 4.96 8.59 16.24
CA VAL A 219 3.77 8.60 17.10
C VAL A 219 4.23 8.87 18.53
N GLU A 220 3.90 10.05 19.04
CA GLU A 220 4.18 10.48 20.41
C GLU A 220 2.92 10.29 21.27
N VAL A 221 3.08 9.62 22.41
CA VAL A 221 2.00 9.48 23.41
C VAL A 221 2.20 10.54 24.50
N ARG A 222 1.41 11.61 24.45
CA ARG A 222 1.43 12.71 25.41
C ARG A 222 0.49 12.46 26.59
N ALA A 223 0.84 13.04 27.73
CA ALA A 223 0.09 12.95 29.00
C ALA A 223 0.03 11.55 29.63
N ALA A 224 1.00 10.68 29.36
CA ALA A 224 1.20 9.48 30.17
C ALA A 224 1.64 9.89 31.58
N ALA A 225 0.73 9.79 32.57
CA ALA A 225 1.09 10.01 33.96
C ALA A 225 2.22 9.04 34.35
N VAL A 226 3.26 9.58 34.98
CA VAL A 226 4.45 8.80 35.38
C VAL A 226 4.00 7.66 36.30
N GLY A 227 4.27 6.43 35.91
CA GLY A 227 3.93 5.23 36.69
C GLY A 227 2.68 4.46 36.24
N LEU A 228 1.93 4.94 35.24
CA LEU A 228 0.85 4.16 34.62
C LEU A 228 1.30 3.49 33.31
N ASN A 229 0.96 2.20 33.17
CA ASN A 229 1.18 1.46 31.94
C ASN A 229 0.05 1.75 30.95
N TYR A 230 0.41 1.89 29.67
CA TYR A 230 -0.56 2.04 28.60
C TYR A 230 -0.23 1.11 27.43
N THR A 231 -1.26 0.82 26.64
CA THR A 231 -1.17 -0.03 25.46
C THR A 231 -1.54 0.79 24.23
N LEU A 232 -0.63 0.83 23.25
CA LEU A 232 -0.86 1.36 21.92
C LEU A 232 -1.13 0.22 20.95
N ARG A 233 -2.25 0.27 20.23
CA ARG A 233 -2.61 -0.66 19.16
C ARG A 233 -2.60 0.06 17.82
N LEU A 234 -1.89 -0.51 16.86
CA LEU A 234 -1.94 -0.13 15.46
C LEU A 234 -2.78 -1.16 14.71
N TYR A 235 -3.79 -0.72 13.97
CA TYR A 235 -4.66 -1.62 13.22
C TYR A 235 -5.15 -0.97 11.93
N HIS A 236 -5.49 -1.80 10.95
CA HIS A 236 -6.17 -1.37 9.73
C HIS A 236 -7.68 -1.42 9.94
N ASN A 237 -8.33 -0.28 9.74
CA ASN A 237 -9.77 -0.14 9.85
C ASN A 237 -10.42 -0.54 8.52
N HIS A 238 -11.11 -1.68 8.50
CA HIS A 238 -11.85 -2.16 7.34
C HIS A 238 -13.35 -2.03 7.58
N SER A 239 -14.13 -1.74 6.55
CA SER A 239 -15.58 -1.63 6.60
C SER A 239 -16.29 -2.97 6.78
N HIS A 240 -15.66 -4.08 6.39
CA HIS A 240 -16.27 -5.42 6.35
C HIS A 240 -15.76 -6.42 7.42
N GLY A 241 -15.02 -5.97 8.44
CA GLY A 241 -14.52 -6.87 9.49
C GLY A 241 -14.36 -6.20 10.84
N ALA A 242 -14.39 -7.00 11.91
CA ALA A 242 -13.87 -6.55 13.20
C ALA A 242 -12.40 -6.17 13.00
N GLY A 243 -12.07 -4.88 13.20
CA GLY A 243 -10.76 -4.31 12.89
C GLY A 243 -9.63 -5.29 13.19
N GLY A 244 -8.83 -5.61 12.17
CA GLY A 244 -7.96 -6.78 12.12
C GLY A 244 -7.06 -6.94 13.35
N SER A 245 -6.49 -8.14 13.52
CA SER A 245 -5.49 -8.42 14.56
C SER A 245 -4.33 -7.42 14.43
N GLY A 246 -4.40 -6.37 15.24
CA GLY A 246 -3.50 -5.22 15.17
C GLY A 246 -2.27 -5.49 16.01
N ARG A 247 -1.16 -4.82 15.67
CA ARG A 247 0.05 -4.88 16.50
C ARG A 247 -0.16 -4.05 17.76
N THR A 248 0.07 -4.64 18.93
CA THR A 248 0.05 -3.94 20.21
C THR A 248 1.46 -3.71 20.73
N VAL A 249 1.65 -2.56 21.37
CA VAL A 249 2.90 -2.14 21.99
C VAL A 249 2.55 -1.63 23.38
N MET A 250 3.11 -2.25 24.41
CA MET A 250 2.95 -1.81 25.79
C MET A 250 4.13 -0.91 26.18
N ALA A 251 3.85 0.17 26.89
CA ALA A 251 4.87 1.09 27.36
C ALA A 251 4.54 1.66 28.74
N SER A 252 5.58 2.09 29.44
CA SER A 252 5.49 2.81 30.71
C SER A 252 6.15 4.19 30.54
N GLY A 253 5.39 5.26 30.75
CA GLY A 253 5.86 6.64 30.53
C GLY A 253 5.90 7.07 29.05
N PRO A 254 6.22 8.33 28.74
CA PRO A 254 6.11 8.88 27.39
C PRO A 254 7.00 8.11 26.39
N MET A 255 6.37 7.55 25.36
CA MET A 255 7.03 6.78 24.31
C MET A 255 6.88 7.47 22.95
N ASN A 256 7.97 7.45 22.20
CA ASN A 256 8.00 7.78 20.78
C ASN A 256 8.07 6.48 19.98
N TYR A 257 7.01 6.15 19.26
CA TYR A 257 6.96 4.98 18.40
C TYR A 257 7.22 5.40 16.95
N SER A 258 8.28 4.84 16.34
CA SER A 258 8.60 5.09 14.94
C SER A 258 7.89 4.10 14.02
N LEU A 259 7.05 4.61 13.14
CA LEU A 259 6.33 3.83 12.14
C LEU A 259 7.02 3.97 10.77
N PRO A 260 7.42 2.85 10.13
CA PRO A 260 7.98 2.88 8.77
C PRO A 260 7.00 3.48 7.77
N LEU A 261 7.50 4.25 6.80
CA LEU A 261 6.65 4.93 5.82
C LEU A 261 5.86 3.95 4.92
N GLU A 262 6.35 2.72 4.75
CA GLU A 262 5.69 1.66 3.98
C GLU A 262 4.41 1.13 4.65
N GLU A 263 4.34 1.18 5.99
CA GLU A 263 3.18 0.75 6.78
C GLU A 263 2.14 1.88 6.94
N VAL A 264 2.51 3.11 6.60
CA VAL A 264 1.59 4.26 6.66
C VAL A 264 0.58 4.12 5.51
N LEU A 265 -0.66 3.81 5.83
CA LEU A 265 -1.75 3.63 4.87
C LEU A 265 -3.00 4.40 5.33
N PRO A 266 -3.94 4.74 4.42
CA PRO A 266 -5.12 5.54 4.77
C PRO A 266 -6.03 4.91 5.82
N CYS A 267 -6.10 3.58 5.86
CA CYS A 267 -6.89 2.83 6.84
C CYS A 267 -6.15 2.58 8.16
N LEU A 268 -4.90 3.02 8.31
CA LEU A 268 -4.15 2.83 9.53
C LEU A 268 -4.68 3.74 10.64
N CYS A 269 -5.17 3.11 11.69
CA CYS A 269 -5.66 3.76 12.90
C CYS A 269 -4.83 3.34 14.11
N LEU A 270 -4.69 4.29 15.03
CA LEU A 270 -3.96 4.17 16.27
C LEU A 270 -4.98 4.21 17.40
N GLN A 271 -4.92 3.26 18.33
CA GLN A 271 -5.76 3.23 19.51
C GLN A 271 -4.90 3.13 20.77
N VAL A 272 -5.14 3.98 21.76
CA VAL A 272 -4.39 3.98 23.02
C VAL A 272 -5.32 3.94 24.23
N TRP A 273 -4.92 3.19 25.26
CA TRP A 273 -5.66 3.10 26.52
C TRP A 273 -4.72 2.75 27.68
N LEU A 274 -5.14 3.09 28.90
CA LEU A 274 -4.46 2.72 30.14
C LEU A 274 -4.72 1.25 30.49
N GLU A 275 -3.75 0.57 31.11
CA GLU A 275 -3.96 -0.77 31.66
C GLU A 275 -4.67 -0.72 33.02
N ILE A 276 -5.97 -0.46 32.97
CA ILE A 276 -6.90 -0.42 34.09
C ILE A 276 -8.19 -1.14 33.70
N GLN A 277 -9.03 -1.46 34.69
CA GLN A 277 -10.34 -2.03 34.43
C GLN A 277 -11.24 -1.05 33.66
N ASP A 278 -11.87 -1.55 32.59
CA ASP A 278 -12.76 -0.81 31.68
C ASP A 278 -12.17 0.53 31.18
N PRO A 279 -11.02 0.51 30.50
CA PRO A 279 -10.32 1.73 30.14
C PRO A 279 -10.98 2.40 28.93
N LEU A 280 -11.12 3.72 29.00
CA LEU A 280 -11.48 4.52 27.84
C LEU A 280 -10.35 4.50 26.81
N ARG A 281 -10.72 4.25 25.55
CA ARG A 281 -9.78 4.16 24.43
C ARG A 281 -9.86 5.41 23.58
N ALA A 282 -8.71 6.05 23.32
CA ALA A 282 -8.61 7.10 22.32
C ALA A 282 -8.22 6.47 20.98
N THR A 283 -9.00 6.73 19.94
CA THR A 283 -8.72 6.27 18.56
C THR A 283 -8.41 7.48 17.67
N LEU A 284 -7.38 7.36 16.83
CA LEU A 284 -6.96 8.37 15.87
C LEU A 284 -6.61 7.70 14.53
N CYS A 285 -7.20 8.17 13.43
CA CYS A 285 -6.89 7.73 12.06
C CYS A 285 -6.29 8.91 11.28
N PRO A 286 -4.99 9.18 11.44
CA PRO A 286 -4.39 10.45 10.98
C PRO A 286 -4.17 10.48 9.46
N PHE A 287 -4.19 9.35 8.77
CA PHE A 287 -3.80 9.23 7.36
C PHE A 287 -4.98 9.09 6.38
N SER A 288 -6.23 9.15 6.85
CA SER A 288 -7.41 8.94 6.00
C SER A 288 -7.49 9.90 4.80
N HIS A 289 -6.99 11.12 4.97
CA HIS A 289 -6.97 12.17 3.95
C HIS A 289 -5.55 12.50 3.45
N ASP A 290 -4.54 11.70 3.82
CA ASP A 290 -3.16 11.92 3.38
C ASP A 290 -2.96 11.42 1.94
N THR A 291 -2.71 12.34 1.01
CA THR A 291 -2.46 12.02 -0.41
C THR A 291 -1.29 11.06 -0.60
N ALA A 292 -0.21 11.20 0.18
CA ALA A 292 0.95 10.34 0.07
C ALA A 292 0.64 8.91 0.54
N ALA A 293 -0.23 8.75 1.55
CA ALA A 293 -0.71 7.44 1.98
C ALA A 293 -1.59 6.78 0.92
N TRP A 294 -2.43 7.55 0.22
CA TRP A 294 -3.21 7.03 -0.89
C TRP A 294 -2.34 6.57 -2.06
N GLU A 295 -1.31 7.32 -2.45
CA GLU A 295 -0.38 6.89 -3.51
C GLU A 295 0.41 5.63 -3.12
N ARG A 296 0.83 5.51 -1.85
CA ARG A 296 1.45 4.28 -1.32
C ARG A 296 0.50 3.08 -1.35
N LEU A 297 -0.76 3.29 -0.97
CA LEU A 297 -1.79 2.25 -1.05
C LEU A 297 -1.93 1.75 -2.50
N TRP A 298 -2.07 2.65 -3.47
CA TRP A 298 -2.16 2.28 -4.89
C TRP A 298 -0.92 1.54 -5.39
N ALA A 299 0.29 1.94 -4.97
CA ALA A 299 1.52 1.24 -5.33
C ALA A 299 1.58 -0.21 -4.78
N GLN A 300 0.92 -0.47 -3.65
CA GLN A 300 0.84 -1.82 -3.04
C GLN A 300 -0.35 -2.64 -3.54
N THR A 301 -1.31 -2.01 -4.23
CA THR A 301 -2.49 -2.70 -4.75
C THR A 301 -2.17 -3.51 -6.00
N ARG A 302 -2.75 -4.71 -6.10
CA ARG A 302 -2.59 -5.58 -7.27
C ARG A 302 -3.94 -6.01 -7.79
N LEU A 303 -4.12 -5.91 -9.10
CA LEU A 303 -5.26 -6.44 -9.84
C LEU A 303 -4.83 -7.75 -10.49
N VAL A 304 -5.57 -8.82 -10.22
CA VAL A 304 -5.36 -10.12 -10.86
C VAL A 304 -6.64 -10.53 -11.57
N LEU A 305 -6.51 -10.90 -12.84
CA LEU A 305 -7.60 -11.48 -13.62
C LEU A 305 -7.55 -12.99 -13.52
N HIS A 306 -8.68 -13.60 -13.22
CA HIS A 306 -8.88 -15.04 -13.15
C HIS A 306 -9.68 -15.50 -14.36
N ASP A 307 -9.28 -16.63 -14.91
CA ASP A 307 -10.00 -17.33 -15.96
C ASP A 307 -10.74 -18.49 -15.31
N THR A 308 -12.07 -18.40 -15.21
CA THR A 308 -12.92 -19.48 -14.69
C THR A 308 -13.52 -20.36 -15.79
N GLY A 309 -13.09 -20.18 -17.05
CA GLY A 309 -13.55 -20.92 -18.23
C GLY A 309 -14.91 -20.50 -18.78
N GLN A 310 -15.74 -19.79 -18.00
CA GLN A 310 -17.06 -19.30 -18.43
C GLN A 310 -17.27 -17.79 -18.25
N ALA A 311 -16.53 -17.15 -17.35
CA ALA A 311 -16.67 -15.73 -17.07
C ALA A 311 -15.32 -15.10 -16.73
N LEU A 312 -15.20 -13.79 -16.95
CA LEU A 312 -14.09 -13.02 -16.44
C LEU A 312 -14.28 -12.75 -14.96
N ALA A 313 -13.37 -13.27 -14.13
CA ALA A 313 -13.32 -12.95 -12.72
C ALA A 313 -12.10 -12.06 -12.44
N CYS A 314 -12.21 -11.15 -11.47
CA CYS A 314 -11.08 -10.32 -11.06
C CYS A 314 -11.00 -10.24 -9.55
N SER A 315 -9.78 -10.35 -9.01
CA SER A 315 -9.51 -10.15 -7.59
C SER A 315 -8.58 -8.96 -7.43
N ILE A 316 -8.94 -8.05 -6.54
CA ILE A 316 -8.07 -6.97 -6.09
C ILE A 316 -7.51 -7.35 -4.72
N SER A 317 -6.19 -7.38 -4.61
CA SER A 317 -5.53 -7.47 -3.31
C SER A 317 -5.05 -6.09 -2.90
N ALA A 318 -5.65 -5.55 -1.84
CA ALA A 318 -5.29 -4.27 -1.24
C ALA A 318 -5.29 -4.38 0.30
N PRO A 319 -4.35 -3.71 0.99
CA PRO A 319 -4.32 -3.68 2.45
C PRO A 319 -5.45 -2.88 3.11
N CYS A 320 -6.09 -1.96 2.37
CA CYS A 320 -7.19 -1.12 2.82
C CYS A 320 -8.35 -1.21 1.82
N ASP A 321 -9.56 -0.87 2.28
CA ASP A 321 -10.73 -0.76 1.42
C ASP A 321 -10.58 0.42 0.43
N LEU A 322 -10.91 0.17 -0.83
CA LEU A 322 -10.77 1.14 -1.90
C LEU A 322 -12.14 1.65 -2.35
N PRO A 323 -12.40 2.96 -2.30
CA PRO A 323 -13.54 3.57 -3.00
C PRO A 323 -13.21 3.61 -4.50
N ALA A 324 -13.38 2.47 -5.16
CA ALA A 324 -13.05 2.28 -6.55
C ALA A 324 -14.08 1.41 -7.27
N GLU A 325 -14.09 1.55 -8.59
CA GLU A 325 -14.97 0.83 -9.50
C GLU A 325 -14.13 0.01 -10.47
N LEU A 326 -14.59 -1.20 -10.72
CA LEU A 326 -14.08 -2.09 -11.74
C LEU A 326 -14.83 -1.84 -13.04
N VAL A 327 -14.09 -1.51 -14.08
CA VAL A 327 -14.64 -1.17 -15.40
C VAL A 327 -13.94 -2.02 -16.46
N PRO A 328 -14.60 -3.05 -17.01
CA PRO A 328 -14.14 -3.76 -18.19
C PRO A 328 -13.99 -2.81 -19.38
N CYS A 329 -12.93 -2.97 -20.15
CA CYS A 329 -12.66 -2.14 -21.31
C CYS A 329 -12.03 -2.94 -22.45
N TRP A 330 -12.15 -2.42 -23.67
CA TRP A 330 -11.61 -3.00 -24.89
C TRP A 330 -10.38 -2.23 -25.37
N SER A 331 -9.25 -2.93 -25.50
CA SER A 331 -8.00 -2.37 -26.02
C SER A 331 -7.60 -3.06 -27.33
N PRO A 332 -7.70 -2.38 -28.48
CA PRO A 332 -7.45 -2.99 -29.80
C PRO A 332 -5.95 -3.18 -30.10
N ALA A 333 -5.06 -2.49 -29.40
CA ALA A 333 -3.62 -2.64 -29.55
C ALA A 333 -2.91 -2.24 -28.25
N PRO A 334 -1.70 -2.77 -27.97
CA PRO A 334 -0.90 -2.33 -26.84
C PRO A 334 -0.56 -0.84 -26.98
N GLY A 335 -0.96 -0.04 -25.98
CA GLY A 335 -0.77 1.42 -25.96
C GLY A 335 -1.91 2.24 -26.58
N ALA A 336 -2.94 1.61 -27.17
CA ALA A 336 -4.16 2.30 -27.57
C ALA A 336 -5.03 2.67 -26.35
N PRO A 337 -5.84 3.75 -26.41
CA PRO A 337 -6.76 4.07 -25.34
C PRO A 337 -7.81 2.96 -25.19
N CYS A 338 -7.93 2.41 -23.98
CA CYS A 338 -8.88 1.34 -23.70
C CYS A 338 -10.30 1.93 -23.54
N GLN A 339 -11.26 1.37 -24.28
CA GLN A 339 -12.62 1.88 -24.35
C GLN A 339 -13.50 1.15 -23.34
N ALA A 340 -14.07 1.86 -22.37
CA ALA A 340 -14.93 1.25 -21.35
C ALA A 340 -16.18 0.61 -21.98
N LEU A 341 -16.51 -0.61 -21.54
CA LEU A 341 -17.74 -1.26 -21.96
C LEU A 341 -18.94 -0.62 -21.23
N PRO A 342 -20.01 -0.25 -21.95
CA PRO A 342 -21.20 0.32 -21.32
C PRO A 342 -21.86 -0.68 -20.38
N ASP A 343 -22.54 -0.18 -19.34
CA ASP A 343 -23.36 -0.93 -18.38
C ASP A 343 -22.68 -2.05 -17.57
N LEU A 344 -21.34 -2.13 -17.61
CA LEU A 344 -20.54 -3.19 -16.98
C LEU A 344 -19.68 -2.71 -15.79
N GLN A 345 -20.13 -1.68 -15.07
CA GLN A 345 -19.38 -1.08 -13.96
C GLN A 345 -19.79 -1.71 -12.62
N HIS A 346 -18.81 -2.15 -11.83
CA HIS A 346 -19.07 -2.77 -10.52
C HIS A 346 -18.22 -2.11 -9.43
N PRO A 347 -18.78 -1.74 -8.27
CA PRO A 347 -17.98 -1.23 -7.16
C PRO A 347 -17.09 -2.33 -6.61
N VAL A 348 -15.85 -2.00 -6.22
CA VAL A 348 -14.95 -2.97 -5.58
C VAL A 348 -15.55 -3.39 -4.24
N THR A 349 -15.90 -4.66 -4.12
CA THR A 349 -16.50 -5.23 -2.90
C THR A 349 -15.61 -6.32 -2.28
N GLY A 350 -15.12 -6.06 -1.06
CA GLY A 350 -14.36 -7.02 -0.26
C GLY A 350 -13.03 -7.51 -0.87
N GLN A 351 -12.44 -8.52 -0.24
CA GLN A 351 -11.19 -9.17 -0.71
C GLN A 351 -11.45 -10.44 -1.56
N GLY A 352 -12.66 -10.59 -2.12
CA GLY A 352 -13.04 -11.74 -2.93
C GLY A 352 -12.90 -11.52 -4.43
N PRO A 353 -12.81 -12.59 -5.24
CA PRO A 353 -12.94 -12.49 -6.69
C PRO A 353 -14.36 -12.04 -7.05
N GLN A 354 -14.46 -10.99 -7.87
CA GLN A 354 -15.70 -10.46 -8.42
C GLN A 354 -15.84 -10.91 -9.87
N GLU A 355 -16.97 -11.54 -10.18
CA GLU A 355 -17.24 -12.13 -11.50
C GLU A 355 -18.11 -11.22 -12.35
N PHE A 356 -17.68 -10.97 -13.58
CA PHE A 356 -18.51 -10.33 -14.61
C PHE A 356 -19.33 -11.41 -15.33
N ARG A 357 -20.56 -11.61 -14.85
CA ARG A 357 -21.48 -12.59 -15.45
C ARG A 357 -21.77 -12.23 -16.91
N ALA A 358 -21.89 -13.26 -17.74
CA ALA A 358 -22.14 -13.16 -19.18
C ALA A 358 -21.05 -12.46 -20.02
N LEU A 359 -19.87 -12.14 -19.45
CA LEU A 359 -18.74 -11.60 -20.21
C LEU A 359 -17.79 -12.73 -20.63
N GLN A 360 -17.74 -13.00 -21.94
CA GLN A 360 -16.85 -13.99 -22.54
C GLN A 360 -15.40 -13.48 -22.60
N LEU A 361 -14.44 -14.38 -22.44
CA LEU A 361 -13.02 -14.05 -22.44
C LEU A 361 -12.50 -13.76 -23.86
N HIS A 362 -11.68 -12.72 -23.99
CA HIS A 362 -11.10 -12.28 -25.27
C HIS A 362 -9.75 -11.59 -25.03
N PRO A 363 -8.74 -11.72 -25.92
CA PRO A 363 -7.42 -11.10 -25.74
C PRO A 363 -7.46 -9.57 -25.58
N ASN A 364 -8.38 -8.89 -26.28
CA ASN A 364 -8.53 -7.43 -26.22
C ASN A 364 -9.27 -6.92 -24.97
N LEU A 365 -9.77 -7.82 -24.10
CA LEU A 365 -10.41 -7.41 -22.86
C LEU A 365 -9.38 -7.07 -21.80
N CYS A 366 -9.65 -5.95 -21.12
CA CYS A 366 -8.92 -5.48 -19.98
C CYS A 366 -9.91 -5.08 -18.87
N VAL A 367 -9.43 -5.00 -17.64
CA VAL A 367 -10.20 -4.42 -16.53
C VAL A 367 -9.42 -3.24 -15.97
N GLN A 368 -10.11 -2.10 -15.86
CA GLN A 368 -9.61 -0.90 -15.22
C GLN A 368 -10.14 -0.79 -13.80
N VAL A 369 -9.30 -0.35 -12.88
CA VAL A 369 -9.70 0.08 -11.54
C VAL A 369 -9.74 1.60 -11.56
N ARG A 370 -10.92 2.18 -11.43
CA ARG A 370 -11.13 3.64 -11.45
C ARG A 370 -11.44 4.14 -10.04
N SER A 371 -10.82 5.25 -9.65
CA SER A 371 -11.12 5.92 -8.38
C SER A 371 -11.12 7.44 -8.60
N GLY A 372 -12.20 8.11 -8.19
CA GLY A 372 -12.39 9.54 -8.46
C GLY A 372 -12.37 9.89 -9.96
N GLY A 373 -12.86 8.99 -10.82
CA GLY A 373 -12.87 9.16 -12.28
C GLY A 373 -11.56 8.85 -13.01
N GLN A 374 -10.44 8.70 -12.28
CA GLN A 374 -9.11 8.40 -12.82
C GLN A 374 -8.83 6.90 -12.84
N VAL A 375 -8.15 6.41 -13.88
CA VAL A 375 -7.68 5.02 -13.95
C VAL A 375 -6.43 4.86 -13.10
N ARG A 376 -6.47 3.98 -12.11
CA ARG A 376 -5.36 3.71 -11.18
C ARG A 376 -4.59 2.45 -11.54
N LEU A 377 -5.30 1.41 -11.98
CA LEU A 377 -4.73 0.15 -12.42
C LEU A 377 -5.42 -0.32 -13.69
N MET A 378 -4.71 -1.06 -14.52
CA MET A 378 -5.26 -1.73 -15.70
C MET A 378 -4.52 -3.04 -15.94
N GLN A 379 -5.25 -4.12 -16.14
CA GLN A 379 -4.71 -5.43 -16.52
C GLN A 379 -5.45 -5.94 -17.74
N CYS A 380 -4.72 -6.46 -18.72
CA CYS A 380 -5.26 -7.01 -19.98
C CYS A 380 -4.98 -8.51 -20.10
N LEU A 381 -5.77 -9.20 -20.93
CA LEU A 381 -5.66 -10.64 -21.20
C LEU A 381 -4.82 -10.99 -22.44
N GLN A 382 -4.15 -10.02 -23.07
CA GLN A 382 -3.44 -10.15 -24.35
C GLN A 382 -2.36 -11.26 -24.37
N ASP A 383 -1.77 -11.57 -23.21
CA ASP A 383 -0.72 -12.58 -23.08
C ASP A 383 -1.25 -14.02 -22.86
N ARG A 384 -2.57 -14.21 -22.79
CA ARG A 384 -3.19 -15.53 -22.58
C ARG A 384 -3.59 -16.17 -23.91
N ALA A 385 -3.50 -17.51 -23.96
CA ALA A 385 -3.97 -18.30 -25.10
C ALA A 385 -5.51 -18.36 -25.13
N LEU A 386 -6.14 -17.26 -25.52
CA LEU A 386 -7.59 -17.09 -25.61
C LEU A 386 -8.07 -17.21 -27.06
N PRO A 387 -9.34 -17.60 -27.29
CA PRO A 387 -9.97 -17.52 -28.60
C PRO A 387 -10.15 -16.04 -29.02
N GLY A 388 -9.79 -15.72 -30.26
CA GLY A 388 -9.87 -14.35 -30.81
C GLY A 388 -8.51 -13.85 -31.32
N HIS A 389 -8.51 -12.74 -32.05
CA HIS A 389 -7.30 -12.06 -32.50
C HIS A 389 -7.25 -10.62 -31.96
N VAL A 390 -6.05 -10.07 -31.86
CA VAL A 390 -5.84 -8.70 -31.38
C VAL A 390 -6.45 -7.67 -32.36
N ASP A 391 -6.57 -8.03 -33.64
CA ASP A 391 -7.14 -7.19 -34.69
C ASP A 391 -8.69 -7.23 -34.77
N ASP A 392 -9.36 -7.85 -33.80
CA ASP A 392 -10.82 -7.98 -33.84
C ASP A 392 -11.51 -6.65 -33.54
N LEU A 393 -12.55 -6.35 -34.34
CA LEU A 393 -13.35 -5.14 -34.21
C LEU A 393 -14.49 -5.37 -33.21
N LEU A 394 -14.65 -4.42 -32.28
CA LEU A 394 -15.76 -4.42 -31.32
C LEU A 394 -17.00 -3.79 -31.96
N LEU A 395 -18.03 -4.61 -32.16
CA LEU A 395 -19.35 -4.17 -32.60
C LEU A 395 -20.32 -4.14 -31.42
N MET A 396 -21.26 -3.22 -31.53
CA MET A 396 -22.29 -2.95 -30.55
C MET A 396 -23.66 -2.94 -31.26
N GLU A 397 -24.61 -3.63 -30.66
CA GLU A 397 -26.01 -3.67 -31.09
C GLU A 397 -26.85 -3.03 -29.98
N PRO A 398 -27.32 -1.79 -30.16
CA PRO A 398 -28.21 -1.15 -29.19
C PRO A 398 -29.56 -1.87 -29.18
N GLY A 399 -30.15 -2.09 -28.00
CA GLY A 399 -31.44 -2.77 -27.87
C GLY A 399 -32.56 -2.12 -28.71
N GLY A 400 -33.33 -2.94 -29.43
CA GLY A 400 -34.36 -2.51 -30.39
C GLY A 400 -34.02 -2.93 -31.84
N ASN A 401 -34.82 -2.54 -32.84
CA ASN A 401 -34.52 -2.77 -34.27
C ASN A 401 -33.36 -1.88 -34.79
N ALA A 402 -32.36 -1.58 -33.96
CA ALA A 402 -31.25 -0.70 -34.30
C ALA A 402 -30.17 -1.47 -35.07
N SER A 403 -29.54 -0.80 -36.03
CA SER A 403 -28.45 -1.37 -36.80
C SER A 403 -27.15 -1.49 -35.98
N LEU A 404 -26.34 -2.50 -36.31
CA LEU A 404 -25.01 -2.69 -35.74
C LEU A 404 -24.13 -1.45 -35.92
N CYS A 405 -23.35 -1.11 -34.90
CA CYS A 405 -22.37 -0.03 -34.95
C CYS A 405 -21.00 -0.49 -34.44
N ALA A 406 -19.93 0.18 -34.88
CA ALA A 406 -18.59 -0.07 -34.38
C ALA A 406 -18.30 0.88 -33.21
N LEU A 407 -17.79 0.32 -32.10
CA LEU A 407 -17.43 1.11 -30.93
C LEU A 407 -16.03 1.71 -31.11
N GLU A 408 -15.97 3.03 -31.30
CA GLU A 408 -14.72 3.78 -31.40
C GLU A 408 -14.67 4.95 -30.42
N ARG A 409 -13.62 4.97 -29.58
CA ARG A 409 -13.36 6.04 -28.59
C ARG A 409 -14.57 6.32 -27.67
N GLY A 410 -15.38 5.30 -27.38
CA GLY A 410 -16.59 5.42 -26.55
C GLY A 410 -17.83 5.92 -27.31
N ASN A 411 -17.74 6.15 -28.62
CA ASN A 411 -18.88 6.46 -29.48
C ASN A 411 -19.23 5.28 -30.37
N CYS A 412 -20.52 5.02 -30.50
CA CYS A 412 -21.09 4.05 -31.44
C CYS A 412 -21.15 4.70 -32.82
N THR A 413 -20.20 4.37 -33.69
CA THR A 413 -20.15 4.87 -35.06
C THR A 413 -20.95 3.93 -35.97
N PRO A 414 -21.93 4.43 -36.73
CA PRO A 414 -22.67 3.57 -37.65
C PRO A 414 -21.68 2.99 -38.68
N LEU A 415 -21.87 1.72 -39.05
CA LEU A 415 -20.97 1.00 -39.96
C LEU A 415 -20.81 1.70 -41.32
N ALA A 416 -21.85 2.40 -41.79
CA ALA A 416 -21.79 3.27 -42.97
C ALA A 416 -20.72 4.39 -42.86
N GLY A 417 -20.51 4.94 -41.66
CA GLY A 417 -19.52 6.00 -41.37
C GLY A 417 -18.08 5.50 -41.20
N PHE A 418 -17.90 4.23 -40.83
CA PHE A 418 -16.59 3.62 -40.59
C PHE A 418 -15.71 3.54 -41.87
N THR A 419 -16.35 3.59 -43.04
CA THR A 419 -15.66 3.54 -44.36
C THR A 419 -15.00 4.86 -44.78
N ALA A 420 -15.17 5.96 -44.04
CA ALA A 420 -14.62 7.27 -44.43
C ALA A 420 -13.09 7.40 -44.30
N THR A 421 -12.40 6.48 -43.60
CA THR A 421 -10.94 6.51 -43.39
C THR A 421 -10.17 5.44 -44.17
N GLY A 422 -10.84 4.56 -44.91
CA GLY A 422 -10.19 3.50 -45.68
C GLY A 422 -10.90 3.23 -47.00
N SER A 423 -10.15 3.34 -48.11
CA SER A 423 -10.58 3.20 -49.50
C SER A 423 -11.34 1.89 -49.83
N GLY A 424 -12.61 1.81 -49.48
CA GLY A 424 -13.56 0.75 -49.83
C GLY A 424 -14.90 1.36 -50.24
N ARG A 425 -15.66 0.66 -51.08
CA ARG A 425 -17.02 1.10 -51.44
C ARG A 425 -17.88 1.14 -50.15
N PRO A 426 -18.51 2.28 -49.81
CA PRO A 426 -19.37 2.37 -48.63
C PRO A 426 -20.53 1.38 -48.76
N GLY A 427 -20.80 0.60 -47.71
CA GLY A 427 -21.94 -0.33 -47.60
C GLY A 427 -21.64 -1.84 -47.73
N LEU A 428 -20.62 -2.25 -48.48
CA LEU A 428 -20.38 -3.70 -48.72
C LEU A 428 -19.74 -4.42 -47.52
N LEU A 429 -18.88 -3.70 -46.79
CA LEU A 429 -18.27 -4.21 -45.54
C LEU A 429 -19.30 -4.30 -44.41
N GLU A 430 -20.24 -3.36 -44.36
CA GLU A 430 -21.34 -3.34 -43.38
C GLU A 430 -22.23 -4.57 -43.55
N GLN A 431 -22.66 -4.85 -44.78
CA GLN A 431 -23.48 -6.03 -45.08
C GLN A 431 -22.75 -7.34 -44.75
N GLN A 432 -21.44 -7.41 -45.05
CA GLN A 432 -20.65 -8.61 -44.75
C GLN A 432 -20.44 -8.81 -43.24
N LEU A 433 -20.25 -7.74 -42.47
CA LEU A 433 -20.16 -7.82 -41.00
C LEU A 433 -21.50 -8.22 -40.37
N GLN A 434 -22.63 -7.71 -40.88
CA GLN A 434 -23.96 -8.13 -40.45
C GLN A 434 -24.20 -9.62 -40.73
N GLU A 435 -23.79 -10.10 -41.90
CA GLU A 435 -23.88 -11.53 -42.25
C GLU A 435 -22.93 -12.40 -41.40
N ASP A 436 -21.72 -11.94 -41.11
CA ASP A 436 -20.78 -12.63 -40.23
C ASP A 436 -21.33 -12.74 -38.78
N VAL A 437 -22.04 -11.72 -38.28
CA VAL A 437 -22.76 -11.79 -37.00
C VAL A 437 -23.92 -12.79 -37.07
N ALA A 438 -24.78 -12.70 -38.10
CA ALA A 438 -25.94 -13.58 -38.27
C ALA A 438 -25.56 -15.06 -38.48
N SER A 439 -24.42 -15.31 -39.13
CA SER A 439 -23.88 -16.65 -39.37
C SER A 439 -23.05 -17.22 -38.21
N GLY A 440 -22.86 -16.45 -37.13
CA GLY A 440 -22.12 -16.88 -35.94
C GLY A 440 -20.61 -16.92 -36.11
N GLN A 441 -20.05 -16.17 -37.08
CA GLN A 441 -18.60 -16.03 -37.25
C GLN A 441 -17.97 -15.03 -36.27
N CYS A 442 -18.78 -14.17 -35.63
CA CYS A 442 -18.35 -13.28 -34.57
C CYS A 442 -18.59 -13.89 -33.18
N VAL A 443 -17.66 -13.65 -32.25
CA VAL A 443 -17.80 -14.10 -30.86
C VAL A 443 -18.67 -13.12 -30.11
N GLN A 444 -19.72 -13.62 -29.45
CA GLN A 444 -20.55 -12.81 -28.59
C GLN A 444 -19.82 -12.53 -27.26
N LEU A 445 -19.48 -11.27 -27.00
CA LEU A 445 -18.72 -10.88 -25.81
C LEU A 445 -19.61 -10.71 -24.59
N TRP A 446 -20.78 -10.08 -24.76
CA TRP A 446 -21.68 -9.78 -23.65
C TRP A 446 -23.14 -9.76 -24.11
N ARG A 447 -24.01 -10.27 -23.24
CA ARG A 447 -25.47 -10.14 -23.37
C ARG A 447 -26.07 -9.73 -22.02
N PRO A 448 -26.86 -8.66 -21.97
CA PRO A 448 -27.63 -8.31 -20.80
C PRO A 448 -28.81 -9.26 -20.62
N ASP A 449 -29.14 -9.59 -19.37
CA ASP A 449 -30.28 -10.46 -19.04
C ASP A 449 -31.65 -9.80 -19.33
N ASN A 450 -31.70 -8.47 -19.45
CA ASN A 450 -32.89 -7.71 -19.83
C ASN A 450 -32.92 -7.45 -21.34
N SER A 451 -34.08 -7.70 -21.97
CA SER A 451 -34.34 -7.59 -23.41
C SER A 451 -34.17 -6.19 -24.04
N SER A 452 -33.86 -5.16 -23.24
CA SER A 452 -33.60 -3.79 -23.68
C SER A 452 -32.13 -3.39 -23.66
N GLY A 453 -31.22 -4.30 -23.34
CA GLY A 453 -29.80 -3.97 -23.19
C GLY A 453 -28.97 -4.15 -24.47
N ILE A 454 -27.79 -3.55 -24.44
CA ILE A 454 -26.81 -3.53 -25.53
C ILE A 454 -26.16 -4.93 -25.71
N VAL A 455 -26.00 -5.43 -26.93
CA VAL A 455 -25.22 -6.66 -27.18
C VAL A 455 -23.85 -6.29 -27.76
N LEU A 456 -22.79 -6.95 -27.29
CA LEU A 456 -21.42 -6.72 -27.75
C LEU A 456 -20.87 -7.95 -28.49
N TRP A 457 -20.21 -7.69 -29.62
CA TRP A 457 -19.66 -8.71 -30.51
C TRP A 457 -18.20 -8.41 -30.86
N ALA A 458 -17.34 -9.42 -30.89
CA ALA A 458 -16.00 -9.37 -31.43
C ALA A 458 -15.96 -10.02 -32.82
N CYS A 459 -15.65 -9.23 -33.85
CA CYS A 459 -15.62 -9.70 -35.23
C CYS A 459 -14.20 -9.68 -35.81
N PRO A 460 -13.74 -10.80 -36.41
CA PRO A 460 -12.39 -10.88 -36.94
C PRO A 460 -12.17 -10.09 -38.22
N MET A 461 -11.30 -9.08 -38.18
CA MET A 461 -11.00 -8.24 -39.37
C MET A 461 -9.98 -8.86 -40.33
N HIS A 462 -9.27 -9.91 -39.92
CA HIS A 462 -8.20 -10.52 -40.72
C HIS A 462 -8.69 -11.08 -42.07
N LYS A 463 -9.96 -11.53 -42.17
CA LYS A 463 -10.62 -12.02 -43.39
C LYS A 463 -10.67 -10.93 -44.47
N TYR A 464 -10.90 -9.69 -44.06
CA TYR A 464 -11.06 -8.53 -44.93
C TYR A 464 -9.72 -7.89 -45.33
N LEU A 465 -8.71 -8.01 -44.49
CA LEU A 465 -7.38 -7.46 -44.75
C LEU A 465 -6.56 -8.34 -45.73
N ARG A 466 -6.74 -9.66 -45.71
CA ARG A 466 -5.99 -10.60 -46.58
C ARG A 466 -6.43 -10.62 -48.04
N THR A 467 -7.70 -10.36 -48.33
CA THR A 467 -8.23 -10.33 -49.72
C THR A 467 -7.56 -9.26 -50.59
N ARG A 468 -7.11 -8.15 -49.99
CA ARG A 468 -6.32 -7.12 -50.68
C ARG A 468 -4.93 -7.61 -51.11
N TRP A 469 -4.29 -8.43 -50.27
CA TRP A 469 -3.01 -9.06 -50.63
C TRP A 469 -3.18 -10.12 -51.70
N ALA A 470 -4.28 -10.89 -51.69
CA ALA A 470 -4.57 -11.87 -52.73
C ALA A 470 -4.64 -11.22 -54.13
N LEU A 471 -5.29 -10.06 -54.27
CA LEU A 471 -5.30 -9.30 -55.53
C LEU A 471 -3.91 -8.79 -55.94
N ALA A 472 -3.09 -8.35 -54.97
CA ALA A 472 -1.70 -7.96 -55.25
C ALA A 472 -0.84 -9.15 -55.70
N TRP A 473 -1.04 -10.32 -55.09
CA TRP A 473 -0.39 -11.58 -55.50
C TRP A 473 -0.87 -12.06 -56.87
N MET A 474 -2.16 -11.93 -57.18
CA MET A 474 -2.71 -12.24 -58.51
C MET A 474 -2.16 -11.29 -59.58
N GLY A 475 -2.05 -9.99 -59.26
CA GLY A 475 -1.39 -9.01 -60.13
C GLY A 475 0.10 -9.33 -60.35
N LEU A 476 0.82 -9.69 -59.29
CA LEU A 476 2.23 -10.09 -59.39
C LEU A 476 2.40 -11.37 -60.22
N LEU A 477 1.53 -12.37 -60.02
CA LEU A 477 1.53 -13.60 -60.80
C LEU A 477 1.20 -13.35 -62.27
N LEU A 478 0.24 -12.47 -62.57
CA LEU A 478 -0.10 -12.06 -63.93
C LEU A 478 1.08 -11.32 -64.59
N CYS A 479 1.71 -10.38 -63.88
CA CYS A 479 2.90 -9.69 -64.37
C CYS A 479 4.04 -10.68 -64.63
N ALA A 480 4.29 -11.62 -63.72
CA ALA A 480 5.30 -12.66 -63.90
C ALA A 480 4.98 -13.55 -65.11
N ALA A 481 3.72 -13.94 -65.31
CA ALA A 481 3.27 -14.70 -66.47
C ALA A 481 3.43 -13.91 -67.78
N CYS A 482 3.09 -12.62 -67.81
CA CYS A 482 3.32 -11.73 -68.95
C CYS A 482 4.83 -11.60 -69.25
N ILE A 483 5.68 -11.43 -68.23
CA ILE A 483 7.14 -11.38 -68.41
C ILE A 483 7.65 -12.71 -68.95
N LEU A 484 7.18 -13.85 -68.42
CA LEU A 484 7.55 -15.17 -68.91
C LEU A 484 7.13 -15.36 -70.38
N LEU A 485 5.93 -14.91 -70.75
CA LEU A 485 5.44 -14.96 -72.13
C LEU A 485 6.29 -14.08 -73.06
N LEU A 486 6.67 -12.87 -72.63
CA LEU A 486 7.57 -11.99 -73.36
C LEU A 486 8.97 -12.62 -73.53
N LEU A 487 9.49 -13.30 -72.49
CA LEU A 487 10.76 -14.02 -72.55
C LEU A 487 10.69 -15.24 -73.50
N LEU A 488 9.54 -15.91 -73.59
CA LEU A 488 9.31 -17.02 -74.52
C LEU A 488 9.15 -16.55 -75.97
N LEU A 489 8.51 -15.40 -76.21
CA LEU A 489 8.34 -14.80 -77.54
C LEU A 489 9.65 -14.17 -78.07
N LYS A 490 10.54 -13.69 -77.20
CA LYS A 490 11.86 -13.15 -77.54
C LYS A 490 13.01 -14.14 -77.38
N LYS A 491 12.78 -15.42 -77.71
CA LYS A 491 13.73 -16.52 -77.52
C LYS A 491 15.07 -16.35 -78.26
N GLU A 492 15.09 -15.61 -79.38
CA GLU A 492 16.31 -15.39 -80.17
C GLU A 492 17.19 -14.24 -79.65
N ASP A 493 16.58 -13.13 -79.21
CA ASP A 493 17.27 -11.99 -78.57
C ASP A 493 17.81 -12.34 -77.17
N LEU A 494 17.14 -13.24 -76.46
CA LEU A 494 17.52 -13.64 -75.10
C LEU A 494 18.85 -14.41 -75.07
N LYS A 495 19.22 -15.09 -76.15
CA LYS A 495 20.47 -15.87 -76.23
C LYS A 495 21.72 -14.97 -76.25
N GLY A 496 21.59 -13.78 -76.83
CA GLY A 496 22.62 -12.74 -76.82
C GLY A 496 22.71 -12.00 -75.49
N TRP A 497 21.55 -11.65 -74.91
CA TRP A 497 21.49 -10.97 -73.61
C TRP A 497 21.88 -11.88 -72.43
N LEU A 498 21.52 -13.18 -72.43
CA LEU A 498 21.97 -14.15 -71.42
C LEU A 498 23.47 -14.40 -71.47
N LYS A 499 24.11 -14.31 -72.64
CA LYS A 499 25.59 -14.36 -72.75
C LYS A 499 26.24 -13.09 -72.22
N SER A 500 25.62 -11.92 -72.44
CA SER A 500 26.07 -10.63 -71.86
C SER A 500 25.87 -10.58 -70.34
N LEU A 501 24.75 -11.08 -69.82
CA LEU A 501 24.50 -11.17 -68.38
C LEU A 501 25.32 -12.25 -67.67
N ARG A 502 25.67 -13.35 -68.34
CA ARG A 502 26.56 -14.38 -67.77
C ARG A 502 28.00 -13.87 -67.60
N ALA A 503 28.40 -12.82 -68.32
CA ALA A 503 29.66 -12.11 -68.09
C ALA A 503 29.58 -11.03 -66.99
N GLY A 504 28.37 -10.62 -66.57
CA GLY A 504 28.14 -9.60 -65.54
C GLY A 504 27.59 -10.10 -64.19
N TYR A 505 27.04 -11.31 -64.13
CA TYR A 505 26.41 -11.90 -62.93
C TYR A 505 27.03 -13.26 -62.56
N GLY A 506 28.35 -13.32 -62.58
CA GLY A 506 29.15 -14.44 -62.11
C GLY A 506 30.12 -14.03 -61.02
N ASN A 507 29.63 -13.49 -59.91
CA ASN A 507 30.35 -13.47 -58.64
C ASN A 507 29.30 -13.60 -57.52
N GLU A 508 29.04 -14.82 -57.08
CA GLU A 508 28.46 -15.00 -55.76
C GLU A 508 29.35 -14.24 -54.78
N ALA A 509 28.78 -13.25 -54.09
CA ALA A 509 29.54 -12.47 -53.12
C ALA A 509 30.15 -13.47 -52.11
N PRO A 510 31.49 -13.57 -51.98
CA PRO A 510 32.17 -14.72 -51.36
C PRO A 510 31.87 -14.89 -49.86
N LEU A 511 31.13 -13.96 -49.27
CA LEU A 511 30.79 -13.92 -47.86
C LEU A 511 29.26 -13.81 -47.59
N ARG A 512 28.42 -14.05 -48.60
CA ARG A 512 26.95 -13.92 -48.48
C ARG A 512 26.38 -14.82 -47.38
N GLY A 513 25.64 -14.20 -46.45
CA GLY A 513 24.95 -14.90 -45.35
C GLY A 513 25.75 -15.05 -44.04
N ARG A 514 26.99 -14.57 -44.00
CA ARG A 514 27.80 -14.53 -42.76
C ARG A 514 27.65 -13.19 -42.05
N ARG A 515 27.66 -13.21 -40.72
CA ARG A 515 27.60 -12.00 -39.89
C ARG A 515 28.88 -11.87 -39.06
N MET A 516 29.25 -10.63 -38.77
CA MET A 516 30.42 -10.31 -37.95
C MET A 516 30.07 -9.23 -36.93
N LEU A 517 30.43 -9.48 -35.67
CA LEU A 517 30.39 -8.48 -34.60
C LEU A 517 31.77 -7.81 -34.51
N LEU A 518 31.82 -6.50 -34.72
CA LEU A 518 33.04 -5.69 -34.67
C LEU A 518 33.08 -4.88 -33.37
N LEU A 519 34.00 -5.21 -32.47
CA LEU A 519 34.22 -4.48 -31.23
C LEU A 519 35.37 -3.49 -31.41
N HIS A 520 35.12 -2.21 -31.15
CA HIS A 520 36.14 -1.16 -31.17
C HIS A 520 36.03 -0.27 -29.91
N ALA A 521 37.11 0.43 -29.56
CA ALA A 521 37.04 1.49 -28.56
C ALA A 521 36.38 2.75 -29.14
N ALA A 522 35.76 3.57 -28.30
CA ALA A 522 35.21 4.87 -28.69
C ALA A 522 36.34 5.88 -28.88
N GLU A 523 37.04 5.77 -30.01
CA GLU A 523 38.17 6.59 -30.41
C GLU A 523 38.03 6.93 -31.91
N PRO A 524 38.30 8.18 -32.34
CA PRO A 524 38.06 8.60 -33.73
C PRO A 524 38.87 7.80 -34.76
N ALA A 525 40.07 7.33 -34.41
CA ALA A 525 40.86 6.45 -35.27
C ALA A 525 40.24 5.05 -35.41
N ALA A 526 39.72 4.50 -34.30
CA ALA A 526 39.05 3.20 -34.27
C ALA A 526 37.71 3.23 -35.00
N GLU A 527 36.94 4.31 -34.87
CA GLU A 527 35.68 4.52 -35.58
C GLU A 527 35.88 4.65 -37.09
N ARG A 528 36.88 5.43 -37.53
CA ARG A 528 37.23 5.55 -38.95
C ARG A 528 37.65 4.20 -39.55
N ALA A 529 38.47 3.44 -38.83
CA ALA A 529 38.88 2.10 -39.24
C ALA A 529 37.71 1.10 -39.25
N ALA A 530 36.82 1.16 -38.25
CA ALA A 530 35.63 0.32 -38.16
C ALA A 530 34.63 0.61 -39.29
N CYS A 531 34.40 1.89 -39.59
CA CYS A 531 33.59 2.34 -40.72
C CYS A 531 34.19 1.89 -42.06
N ALA A 532 35.50 2.02 -42.25
CA ALA A 532 36.19 1.58 -43.46
C ALA A 532 36.09 0.06 -43.65
N LEU A 533 36.24 -0.72 -42.58
CA LEU A 533 36.05 -2.18 -42.58
C LEU A 533 34.60 -2.55 -42.91
N ALA A 534 33.62 -1.96 -42.23
CA ALA A 534 32.21 -2.24 -42.47
C ALA A 534 31.79 -1.88 -43.91
N ALA A 535 32.24 -0.73 -44.42
CA ALA A 535 31.96 -0.29 -45.79
C ALA A 535 32.61 -1.19 -46.86
N ALA A 536 33.79 -1.75 -46.58
CA ALA A 536 34.45 -2.68 -47.49
C ALA A 536 33.83 -4.10 -47.46
N LEU A 537 33.26 -4.52 -46.33
CA LEU A 537 32.70 -5.86 -46.15
C LEU A 537 31.22 -5.99 -46.54
N ARG A 538 30.41 -4.93 -46.40
CA ARG A 538 28.98 -4.93 -46.80
C ARG A 538 28.74 -5.32 -48.27
N PRO A 539 29.49 -4.81 -49.27
CA PRO A 539 29.30 -5.19 -50.67
C PRO A 539 29.58 -6.68 -50.96
N LEU A 540 30.27 -7.37 -50.05
CA LEU A 540 30.62 -8.79 -50.16
C LEU A 540 29.58 -9.73 -49.55
N GLY A 541 28.47 -9.17 -49.04
CA GLY A 541 27.39 -9.95 -48.43
C GLY A 541 27.61 -10.30 -46.95
N MET A 542 28.63 -9.72 -46.29
CA MET A 542 28.78 -9.77 -44.83
C MET A 542 27.90 -8.73 -44.15
N ALA A 543 27.10 -9.13 -43.17
CA ALA A 543 26.45 -8.19 -42.26
C ALA A 543 27.39 -7.88 -41.09
N VAL A 544 27.88 -6.64 -41.00
CA VAL A 544 28.76 -6.18 -39.92
C VAL A 544 27.96 -5.34 -38.93
N VAL A 545 27.96 -5.74 -37.66
CA VAL A 545 27.40 -4.98 -36.54
C VAL A 545 28.57 -4.44 -35.72
N ALA A 546 28.71 -3.11 -35.62
CA ALA A 546 29.80 -2.47 -34.87
C ALA A 546 29.33 -2.06 -33.46
N ALA A 547 30.21 -2.21 -32.47
CA ALA A 547 30.03 -1.78 -31.08
C ALA A 547 31.25 -0.93 -30.65
N PRO A 548 31.05 0.22 -29.98
CA PRO A 548 29.91 0.56 -29.12
C PRO A 548 28.84 1.45 -29.80
N GLY A 549 28.93 1.66 -31.10
CA GLY A 549 28.07 2.59 -31.86
C GLY A 549 26.58 2.22 -31.93
N GLY A 550 25.80 2.75 -30.98
CA GLY A 550 24.54 3.49 -31.18
C GLY A 550 23.62 3.08 -32.35
N GLY A 551 23.12 1.86 -32.36
CA GLY A 551 21.81 1.59 -32.95
C GLY A 551 20.69 1.95 -31.94
N GLY A 552 19.45 2.08 -32.40
CA GLY A 552 18.30 2.34 -31.49
C GLY A 552 18.19 1.36 -30.31
N GLY A 553 18.77 0.15 -30.45
CA GLY A 553 18.85 -0.84 -29.38
C GLY A 553 19.82 -0.49 -28.23
N ALA A 554 20.92 0.23 -28.46
CA ALA A 554 21.83 0.61 -27.36
C ALA A 554 21.24 1.74 -26.51
N ALA A 555 20.49 2.65 -27.14
CA ALA A 555 19.78 3.74 -26.46
C ALA A 555 18.60 3.23 -25.61
N ALA A 556 17.91 2.16 -26.05
CA ALA A 556 16.76 1.61 -25.33
C ALA A 556 17.13 0.66 -24.19
N TRP A 557 18.26 -0.07 -24.28
CA TRP A 557 18.61 -1.15 -23.33
C TRP A 557 19.88 -0.87 -22.51
N GLY A 558 20.56 0.26 -22.74
CA GLY A 558 21.89 0.54 -22.21
C GLY A 558 23.00 -0.20 -22.97
N THR A 559 24.23 0.34 -22.91
CA THR A 559 25.39 -0.16 -23.68
C THR A 559 25.78 -1.58 -23.29
N LEU A 560 25.81 -1.90 -21.99
CA LEU A 560 26.22 -3.20 -21.48
C LEU A 560 25.19 -4.31 -21.74
N PRO A 561 23.88 -4.15 -21.41
CA PRO A 561 22.89 -5.20 -21.69
C PRO A 561 22.71 -5.45 -23.20
N TRP A 562 22.75 -4.39 -24.01
CA TRP A 562 22.71 -4.52 -25.47
C TRP A 562 23.91 -5.31 -26.00
N LEU A 563 25.11 -4.98 -25.54
CA LEU A 563 26.32 -5.65 -25.97
C LEU A 563 26.36 -7.13 -25.55
N HIS A 564 25.90 -7.44 -24.33
CA HIS A 564 25.76 -8.80 -23.84
C HIS A 564 24.80 -9.61 -24.71
N ALA A 565 23.67 -9.01 -25.12
CA ALA A 565 22.71 -9.64 -26.01
C ALA A 565 23.29 -9.90 -27.41
N GLN A 566 24.03 -8.95 -27.99
CA GLN A 566 24.67 -9.13 -29.31
C GLN A 566 25.78 -10.19 -29.27
N HIS A 567 26.60 -10.18 -28.22
CA HIS A 567 27.67 -11.16 -28.02
C HIS A 567 27.11 -12.58 -27.87
N ARG A 568 26.06 -12.79 -27.06
CA ARG A 568 25.37 -14.09 -26.96
C ARG A 568 24.73 -14.54 -28.28
N ARG A 569 24.15 -13.61 -29.05
CA ARG A 569 23.60 -13.93 -30.39
C ARG A 569 24.71 -14.37 -31.34
N ALA A 570 25.83 -13.66 -31.37
CA ALA A 570 26.96 -13.99 -32.21
C ALA A 570 27.54 -15.38 -31.87
N LEU A 571 27.65 -15.72 -30.57
CA LEU A 571 28.09 -17.04 -30.13
C LEU A 571 27.12 -18.16 -30.54
N ARG A 572 25.80 -17.95 -30.38
CA ARG A 572 24.77 -18.94 -30.77
C ARG A 572 24.70 -19.16 -32.28
N ALA A 573 24.88 -18.10 -33.07
CA ALA A 573 24.82 -18.15 -34.53
C ALA A 573 26.14 -18.65 -35.16
N GLY A 574 27.22 -18.78 -34.38
CA GLY A 574 28.55 -19.12 -34.90
C GLY A 574 29.19 -17.99 -35.72
N ASP A 575 28.78 -16.75 -35.46
CA ASP A 575 29.28 -15.54 -36.11
C ASP A 575 30.73 -15.24 -35.72
N THR A 576 31.44 -14.50 -36.58
CA THR A 576 32.82 -14.09 -36.27
C THR A 576 32.83 -12.83 -35.42
N ILE A 577 33.64 -12.82 -34.36
CA ILE A 577 33.77 -11.69 -33.44
C ILE A 577 35.16 -11.07 -33.67
N LEU A 578 35.21 -9.88 -34.27
CA LEU A 578 36.45 -9.15 -34.54
C LEU A 578 36.68 -8.07 -33.47
N ILE A 579 37.81 -8.13 -32.78
CA ILE A 579 38.25 -7.11 -31.82
C ILE A 579 39.27 -6.20 -32.51
N LEU A 580 38.95 -4.91 -32.64
CA LEU A 580 39.83 -3.90 -33.22
C LEU A 580 40.66 -3.22 -32.12
N LEU A 581 41.98 -3.43 -32.17
CA LEU A 581 42.95 -2.84 -31.25
C LEU A 581 43.43 -1.47 -31.77
N SER A 582 42.92 -0.42 -31.13
CA SER A 582 43.45 0.95 -31.13
C SER A 582 44.20 1.25 -29.82
N PRO A 583 44.90 2.39 -29.68
CA PRO A 583 45.60 2.76 -28.44
C PRO A 583 44.70 2.70 -27.19
N ALA A 584 43.46 3.20 -27.29
CA ALA A 584 42.50 3.14 -26.19
C ALA A 584 42.06 1.71 -25.86
N ALA A 585 41.90 0.86 -26.89
CA ALA A 585 41.56 -0.55 -26.73
C ALA A 585 42.71 -1.36 -26.11
N GLU A 586 43.96 -1.08 -26.50
CA GLU A 586 45.15 -1.70 -25.90
C GLU A 586 45.26 -1.32 -24.42
N ALA A 587 45.09 -0.04 -24.08
CA ALA A 587 45.12 0.43 -22.69
C ALA A 587 44.01 -0.20 -21.83
N ALA A 588 42.82 -0.43 -22.39
CA ALA A 588 41.74 -1.14 -21.69
C ALA A 588 42.05 -2.64 -21.50
N ALA A 589 42.63 -3.30 -22.50
CA ALA A 589 43.01 -4.71 -22.40
C ALA A 589 44.19 -4.94 -21.43
N ARG A 590 45.17 -4.03 -21.38
CA ARG A 590 46.27 -4.07 -20.40
C ARG A 590 45.78 -3.89 -18.96
N ARG A 591 44.78 -3.05 -18.74
CA ARG A 591 44.14 -2.88 -17.44
C ARG A 591 43.46 -4.18 -16.98
N TRP A 592 42.88 -4.93 -17.92
CA TRP A 592 42.36 -6.27 -17.69
C TRP A 592 43.45 -7.25 -17.26
N ASP A 593 44.60 -7.27 -17.94
CA ASP A 593 45.76 -8.09 -17.55
C ASP A 593 46.23 -7.77 -16.11
N THR A 594 46.19 -6.50 -15.68
CA THR A 594 46.63 -6.09 -14.34
C THR A 594 45.59 -6.33 -13.24
N ALA A 595 44.30 -6.36 -13.58
CA ALA A 595 43.21 -6.55 -12.62
C ALA A 595 43.14 -8.00 -12.09
N ASP A 596 43.49 -8.99 -12.91
CA ASP A 596 43.60 -10.42 -12.51
C ASP A 596 44.76 -10.68 -11.51
N GLY A 597 45.56 -9.68 -11.16
CA GLY A 597 46.63 -9.75 -10.14
C GLY A 597 46.27 -9.19 -8.76
N ALA A 598 45.13 -8.51 -8.60
CA ALA A 598 44.73 -7.88 -7.35
C ALA A 598 43.57 -8.64 -6.69
N VAL A 599 43.90 -9.50 -5.75
CA VAL A 599 42.95 -10.08 -4.79
C VAL A 599 42.17 -8.92 -4.13
N PRO A 600 40.83 -8.83 -4.25
CA PRO A 600 40.07 -7.81 -3.53
C PRO A 600 39.90 -8.28 -2.09
N GLY A 601 40.85 -7.87 -1.25
CA GLY A 601 40.91 -8.20 0.17
C GLY A 601 41.71 -7.17 0.95
N SER A 602 41.20 -5.95 1.07
CA SER A 602 41.12 -5.17 2.32
C SER A 602 40.71 -3.72 2.01
N PRO A 603 39.86 -3.10 2.85
CA PRO A 603 39.54 -1.69 2.73
C PRO A 603 40.56 -0.89 3.55
N GLU A 604 41.28 0.05 2.94
CA GLU A 604 41.69 1.26 3.64
C GLU A 604 42.30 2.32 2.71
N ALA A 605 41.87 3.56 2.99
CA ALA A 605 42.46 4.85 2.64
C ALA A 605 42.50 5.28 1.16
N ALA A 606 41.54 6.15 0.79
CA ALA A 606 41.85 7.58 0.63
C ALA A 606 40.58 8.41 0.35
N SER A 607 40.20 9.21 1.36
CA SER A 607 39.67 10.58 1.28
C SER A 607 38.54 10.95 0.29
N THR A 608 37.44 11.39 0.91
CA THR A 608 36.34 12.21 0.38
C THR A 608 36.79 13.44 -0.43
N PRO A 609 35.95 13.90 -1.38
CA PRO A 609 35.25 15.17 -1.12
C PRO A 609 33.75 15.19 -1.53
N ASP A 610 32.97 15.78 -0.63
CA ASP A 610 31.75 16.62 -0.75
C ASP A 610 30.81 16.52 -2.00
N PRO A 611 29.51 16.20 -1.85
CA PRO A 611 28.52 16.29 -2.92
C PRO A 611 27.70 17.59 -2.84
N ARG A 612 28.32 18.72 -3.14
CA ARG A 612 27.59 19.92 -3.56
C ARG A 612 28.25 20.51 -4.80
N HIS A 613 27.57 20.32 -5.93
CA HIS A 613 27.81 20.97 -7.22
C HIS A 613 29.07 20.49 -7.95
N ALA A 614 28.95 19.34 -8.62
CA ALA A 614 29.74 19.04 -9.81
C ALA A 614 28.82 18.47 -10.90
N PRO A 615 28.93 18.91 -12.16
CA PRO A 615 28.17 18.34 -13.26
C PRO A 615 28.57 16.87 -13.41
N VAL A 616 27.59 16.02 -13.74
CA VAL A 616 27.79 14.61 -14.10
C VAL A 616 29.05 14.50 -14.98
N PRO A 617 30.13 13.83 -14.54
CA PRO A 617 31.28 13.66 -15.41
C PRO A 617 30.82 12.79 -16.58
N ALA A 618 30.97 13.31 -17.80
CA ALA A 618 30.75 12.56 -19.01
C ALA A 618 31.50 11.23 -18.91
N VAL A 619 30.75 10.13 -19.03
CA VAL A 619 31.25 8.75 -19.01
C VAL A 619 32.51 8.67 -19.85
N SER A 620 33.60 8.13 -19.26
CA SER A 620 34.85 8.02 -20.01
C SER A 620 34.60 7.06 -21.20
N PRO A 621 35.00 7.41 -22.43
CA PRO A 621 34.77 6.57 -23.61
C PRO A 621 35.38 5.15 -23.51
N CYS A 622 36.20 4.89 -22.48
CA CYS A 622 36.83 3.61 -22.19
C CYS A 622 35.91 2.57 -21.52
N ASP A 623 34.77 2.97 -20.95
CA ASP A 623 33.96 2.08 -20.11
C ASP A 623 33.16 1.06 -20.94
N ALA A 624 32.67 1.44 -22.12
CA ALA A 624 31.91 0.54 -22.99
C ALA A 624 32.77 -0.60 -23.58
N PHE A 625 34.02 -0.31 -23.95
CA PHE A 625 34.94 -1.32 -24.46
C PHE A 625 35.52 -2.20 -23.34
N ALA A 626 35.78 -1.64 -22.16
CA ALA A 626 36.15 -2.43 -20.98
C ALA A 626 35.05 -3.42 -20.59
N ALA A 627 33.78 -2.99 -20.64
CA ALA A 627 32.64 -3.86 -20.39
C ALA A 627 32.46 -4.92 -21.50
N ALA A 628 32.85 -4.60 -22.74
CA ALA A 628 32.92 -5.55 -23.85
C ALA A 628 33.93 -6.68 -23.60
N LEU A 629 35.12 -6.32 -23.09
CA LEU A 629 36.15 -7.28 -22.72
C LEU A 629 35.66 -8.23 -21.62
N SER A 630 34.87 -7.75 -20.67
CA SER A 630 34.23 -8.60 -19.64
C SER A 630 33.36 -9.72 -20.21
N CYS A 631 32.68 -9.48 -21.33
CA CYS A 631 31.91 -10.52 -22.00
C CYS A 631 32.78 -11.44 -22.88
N ALA A 632 33.78 -10.86 -23.56
CA ALA A 632 34.56 -11.57 -24.58
C ALA A 632 35.69 -12.42 -24.01
N VAL A 633 36.41 -11.93 -23.00
CA VAL A 633 37.65 -12.53 -22.49
C VAL A 633 37.45 -13.91 -21.86
N PRO A 634 36.47 -14.14 -20.95
CA PRO A 634 36.28 -15.46 -20.36
C PRO A 634 35.94 -16.53 -21.41
N VAL A 635 35.15 -16.14 -22.41
CA VAL A 635 34.72 -17.03 -23.51
C VAL A 635 35.87 -17.30 -24.49
N LEU A 636 36.70 -16.29 -24.74
CA LEU A 636 37.93 -16.42 -25.52
C LEU A 636 38.94 -17.35 -24.84
N ALA A 637 39.15 -17.20 -23.53
CA ALA A 637 40.03 -18.05 -22.73
C ALA A 637 39.55 -19.51 -22.70
N ALA A 638 38.23 -19.72 -22.70
CA ALA A 638 37.62 -21.05 -22.80
C ALA A 638 37.68 -21.67 -24.21
N GLY A 639 38.22 -20.95 -25.21
CA GLY A 639 38.32 -21.43 -26.60
C GLY A 639 36.96 -21.57 -27.32
N ALA A 640 35.91 -20.94 -26.80
CA ALA A 640 34.54 -21.07 -27.32
C ALA A 640 34.21 -19.91 -28.26
N GLY A 641 33.82 -20.18 -29.52
CA GLY A 641 33.46 -19.15 -30.50
C GLY A 641 34.60 -18.73 -31.45
N ARG A 642 34.28 -17.94 -32.48
CA ARG A 642 35.24 -17.52 -33.52
C ARG A 642 35.71 -16.09 -33.29
N TYR A 643 36.76 -15.93 -32.50
CA TYR A 643 37.39 -14.63 -32.27
C TYR A 643 38.52 -14.36 -33.26
N VAL A 644 38.63 -13.11 -33.69
CA VAL A 644 39.74 -12.61 -34.50
C VAL A 644 40.15 -11.26 -33.93
N VAL A 645 41.45 -10.95 -33.95
CA VAL A 645 41.98 -9.67 -33.47
C VAL A 645 42.58 -8.90 -34.65
N ALA A 646 42.22 -7.64 -34.81
CA ALA A 646 42.80 -6.73 -35.81
C ALA A 646 43.56 -5.61 -35.09
N ARG A 647 44.88 -5.54 -35.30
CA ARG A 647 45.77 -4.53 -34.74
C ARG A 647 46.00 -3.40 -35.75
N LEU A 648 45.80 -2.16 -35.34
CA LEU A 648 46.21 -1.00 -36.13
C LEU A 648 47.74 -0.82 -36.01
N GLU A 649 48.46 -1.14 -37.08
CA GLU A 649 49.93 -1.25 -37.06
C GLU A 649 50.64 0.08 -36.76
N ALA A 650 50.06 1.20 -37.22
CA ALA A 650 50.59 2.54 -37.00
C ALA A 650 50.45 3.03 -35.56
N THR A 651 49.57 2.43 -34.75
CA THR A 651 49.18 2.99 -33.45
C THR A 651 49.33 2.02 -32.27
N VAL A 652 49.38 0.71 -32.51
CA VAL A 652 49.48 -0.32 -31.47
C VAL A 652 50.67 -1.23 -31.78
N ALA A 653 51.66 -1.27 -30.90
CA ALA A 653 52.91 -2.02 -31.13
C ALA A 653 52.78 -3.53 -30.87
N ALA A 654 52.01 -3.93 -29.84
CA ALA A 654 51.92 -5.32 -29.40
C ALA A 654 50.48 -5.75 -29.08
N VAL A 655 50.22 -7.06 -29.18
CA VAL A 655 48.93 -7.64 -28.77
C VAL A 655 48.99 -8.00 -27.26
N PRO A 656 48.04 -7.50 -26.44
CA PRO A 656 47.93 -7.83 -25.02
C PRO A 656 47.79 -9.34 -24.75
N PRO A 657 48.36 -9.87 -23.65
CA PRO A 657 48.30 -11.29 -23.27
C PRO A 657 46.89 -11.87 -23.30
N VAL A 658 45.91 -11.18 -22.69
CA VAL A 658 44.50 -11.59 -22.66
C VAL A 658 43.92 -11.94 -24.04
N LEU A 659 44.41 -11.32 -25.11
CA LEU A 659 43.87 -11.48 -26.48
C LEU A 659 44.69 -12.41 -27.37
N ARG A 660 45.79 -13.00 -26.87
CA ARG A 660 46.67 -13.88 -27.66
C ARG A 660 46.06 -15.24 -28.02
N ALA A 661 45.00 -15.63 -27.31
CA ALA A 661 44.27 -16.86 -27.62
C ALA A 661 43.54 -16.80 -28.98
N ALA A 662 43.36 -15.61 -29.57
CA ALA A 662 42.79 -15.42 -30.90
C ALA A 662 43.85 -15.08 -31.97
N PRO A 663 43.65 -15.47 -33.24
CA PRO A 663 44.52 -15.06 -34.34
C PRO A 663 44.49 -13.54 -34.52
N ALA A 664 45.67 -12.91 -34.49
CA ALA A 664 45.84 -11.47 -34.64
C ALA A 664 46.43 -11.10 -36.01
N PHE A 665 45.87 -10.05 -36.64
CA PHE A 665 46.30 -9.54 -37.94
C PHE A 665 46.64 -8.05 -37.85
N ALA A 666 47.77 -7.64 -38.44
CA ALA A 666 48.15 -6.23 -38.54
C ALA A 666 47.46 -5.56 -39.74
N LEU A 667 46.74 -4.47 -39.52
CA LEU A 667 46.11 -3.66 -40.57
C LEU A 667 46.89 -2.35 -40.73
N PRO A 668 47.15 -1.88 -41.97
CA PRO A 668 46.63 -2.41 -43.25
C PRO A 668 47.49 -3.50 -43.92
N SER A 669 48.72 -3.77 -43.46
CA SER A 669 49.68 -4.66 -44.14
C SER A 669 49.18 -6.10 -44.36
N GLN A 670 48.44 -6.67 -43.41
CA GLN A 670 47.93 -8.05 -43.44
C GLN A 670 46.43 -8.15 -43.79
N ALA A 671 45.83 -7.12 -44.39
CA ALA A 671 44.40 -7.11 -44.77
C ALA A 671 43.98 -8.35 -45.59
N GLY A 672 44.83 -8.85 -46.49
CA GLY A 672 44.55 -10.07 -47.26
C GLY A 672 44.58 -11.37 -46.46
N ARG A 673 45.32 -11.41 -45.34
CA ARG A 673 45.31 -12.56 -44.43
C ARG A 673 44.05 -12.56 -43.58
N LEU A 674 43.63 -11.38 -43.11
CA LEU A 674 42.35 -11.20 -42.41
C LEU A 674 41.17 -11.64 -43.29
N LEU A 675 41.13 -11.20 -44.56
CA LEU A 675 40.05 -11.58 -45.47
C LEU A 675 40.00 -13.09 -45.76
N ARG A 676 41.16 -13.76 -45.85
CA ARG A 676 41.24 -15.23 -45.97
C ARG A 676 40.73 -15.94 -44.72
N ALA A 677 41.05 -15.42 -43.53
CA ALA A 677 40.52 -15.94 -42.27
C ALA A 677 39.00 -15.80 -42.19
N LEU A 678 38.44 -14.68 -42.68
CA LEU A 678 36.99 -14.43 -42.71
C LEU A 678 36.27 -15.26 -43.79
N ALA A 679 36.89 -15.51 -44.93
CA ALA A 679 36.32 -16.30 -46.03
C ALA A 679 36.37 -17.82 -45.78
N GLY A 680 37.38 -18.32 -45.06
CA GLY A 680 37.58 -19.76 -44.85
C GLY A 680 38.08 -20.46 -46.12
N ARG A 681 38.03 -21.81 -46.16
CA ARG A 681 38.61 -22.66 -47.24
C ARG A 681 38.03 -22.45 -48.66
N ARG A 682 37.06 -21.56 -48.87
CA ARG A 682 36.49 -21.23 -50.17
C ARG A 682 36.90 -19.81 -50.56
N SER A 683 37.58 -19.64 -51.70
CA SER A 683 37.36 -18.55 -52.69
C SER A 683 38.63 -18.22 -53.51
N PRO A 684 38.69 -18.55 -54.81
CA PRO A 684 39.56 -17.87 -55.76
C PRO A 684 38.92 -16.52 -56.15
N GLY A 685 39.51 -15.39 -55.74
CA GLY A 685 38.97 -14.05 -56.08
C GLY A 685 39.29 -12.89 -55.12
N LEU A 686 40.03 -13.13 -54.03
CA LEU A 686 40.30 -12.13 -52.99
C LEU A 686 41.35 -11.07 -53.32
N ARG A 687 42.12 -11.20 -54.41
CA ARG A 687 43.25 -10.31 -54.73
C ARG A 687 42.84 -8.86 -55.08
N PRO A 688 41.82 -8.60 -55.91
CA PRO A 688 41.37 -7.22 -56.18
C PRO A 688 40.80 -6.54 -54.93
N LEU A 689 40.18 -7.35 -54.05
CA LEU A 689 39.56 -6.91 -52.82
C LEU A 689 40.59 -6.54 -51.74
N GLU A 690 41.67 -7.31 -51.64
CA GLU A 690 42.79 -7.01 -50.73
C GLU A 690 43.37 -5.62 -51.03
N ALA A 691 43.51 -5.26 -52.31
CA ALA A 691 43.98 -3.94 -52.73
C ALA A 691 42.95 -2.82 -52.44
N ALA A 692 41.65 -3.10 -52.54
CA ALA A 692 40.59 -2.13 -52.22
C ALA A 692 40.48 -1.88 -50.71
N LEU A 693 40.53 -2.95 -49.90
CA LEU A 693 40.49 -2.86 -48.44
C LEU A 693 41.73 -2.14 -47.90
N ARG A 694 42.93 -2.47 -48.40
CA ARG A 694 44.17 -1.76 -48.04
C ARG A 694 44.10 -0.27 -48.33
N ARG A 695 43.62 0.11 -49.53
CA ARG A 695 43.49 1.53 -49.91
C ARG A 695 42.51 2.29 -49.02
N ARG A 696 41.34 1.71 -48.73
CA ARG A 696 40.35 2.32 -47.83
C ARG A 696 40.86 2.45 -46.39
N LEU A 697 41.62 1.47 -45.90
CA LEU A 697 42.19 1.52 -44.56
C LEU A 697 43.30 2.56 -44.44
N ARG A 698 44.20 2.68 -45.42
CA ARG A 698 45.23 3.74 -45.43
C ARG A 698 44.60 5.14 -45.43
N GLY A 699 43.63 5.36 -46.33
CA GLY A 699 42.89 6.63 -46.38
C GLY A 699 42.10 6.95 -45.09
N ALA A 700 41.59 5.94 -44.38
CA ALA A 700 40.89 6.14 -43.11
C ALA A 700 41.85 6.42 -41.93
N LEU A 701 43.07 5.91 -42.00
CA LEU A 701 44.13 6.07 -40.98
C LEU A 701 45.02 7.30 -41.23
N GLY A 702 44.91 7.96 -42.38
CA GLY A 702 45.69 9.15 -42.74
C GLY A 702 47.07 8.83 -43.34
N GLU A 703 47.25 7.62 -43.87
CA GLU A 703 48.46 7.12 -44.54
C GLU A 703 48.41 7.18 -46.06
#